data_AF-A0A2E1X758-F1
#
_entry.id   AF-A0A2E1X758-F1
#
_cell.length_a   1.000
_cell.length_b   1.000
_cell.length_c   1.000
_cell.angle_alpha   90.00
_cell.angle_beta   90.00
_cell.angle_gamma   90.00
#
_symmetry.space_group_name_H-M   'P 1'
#
loop_
_entity.id
_entity.type
_entity.pdbx_description
1 polymer ?
#
loop_
_entity_poly.entity_id
_entity_poly.type
_entity_poly.pdbx_seq_one_letter_code
_entity_poly.pdbx_strand_id
1 'polypeptide(L)'
;MSGALTSYADWLHLQWPSGQVEPLPEVASDFSTNVPGLFIVGDLTGTPLLKFAVDSGTRVVRAIPQSEIDSAGDRIPLVIIGAGVAGVAASIEAHRRGIEHRLLESSALLDTLKNFPVGKPIFTCPPEMEPAGDFQLPQGDLDREGLLESLRLQAQEAAIAPITCRVESVTTNKNGLQVHGDDGQKYQAKRVVVAVGRSGDYRRLGVVGEDLDHVSNRLHDPGDHRGEAVLVVGGGDSACEAAVALADAGAQVTLAHRGDQLVRPSSENIERVNERAGRRMLQVEPLSTVLAIDQDTVTVTQPEGQKRLEATSVYALIGRETPLAFLRRCGVKIRGEWTGRSWLGLFLVLALCTLLYHWKRPGVWLPISEWWSSQGGFPAGVDRWWTGLGGSFSDSTTWIGTLATSVAEAGFWYSLLYTLIVLVFGIRRMRRRPTPYVRWQTWTLISIQALPLFVLPYLILPWLGNNGLFDAGWGRTFADALFPVAEGYGPGREYWRAFGLILAWPLFFWNVFTDQPLMAWLVISLIQTFVLLPLAIRRWGKGVYCGWICSCGALAETLGDTQRRKMPHGKMTNRLNFIGQGLLLLCCVMCDLRVISWLFPDSTIGLWSGNVYSSILTGIPLLSYEWTVDVLFSGILGVGLYWHFSGRVWCRFACPLAALMNIYARFSRFRIVAEKARCISCNVCTAVCHQGVDVMAFAQRGIPVEDPQCVRCSACIEECPTTVLRFGEVDADGRVVRLDSLQAISTRTQ
;
A
#
# COMPACT_ATOMS: atom_id res chain seq x y z
N MET A 1 -27.99 10.63 10.64
CA MET A 1 -28.03 9.42 9.79
C MET A 1 -28.80 8.36 10.56
N SER A 2 -29.77 7.68 9.94
CA SER A 2 -30.56 6.63 10.58
C SER A 2 -29.65 5.53 11.14
N GLY A 3 -30.01 4.92 12.29
CA GLY A 3 -29.17 3.92 12.96
C GLY A 3 -28.70 2.78 12.04
N ALA A 4 -29.56 2.33 11.12
CA ALA A 4 -29.24 1.26 10.17
C ALA A 4 -28.13 1.62 9.16
N LEU A 5 -28.06 2.86 8.68
CA LEU A 5 -27.00 3.29 7.75
C LEU A 5 -25.66 3.36 8.46
N THR A 6 -25.64 3.82 9.71
CA THR A 6 -24.43 3.84 10.53
C THR A 6 -23.96 2.41 10.81
N SER A 7 -24.86 1.51 11.21
CA SER A 7 -24.54 0.09 11.42
C SER A 7 -24.01 -0.59 10.16
N TYR A 8 -24.60 -0.33 8.99
CA TYR A 8 -24.07 -0.85 7.72
C TYR A 8 -22.69 -0.28 7.41
N ALA A 9 -22.50 1.02 7.65
CA ALA A 9 -21.23 1.68 7.38
C ALA A 9 -20.09 1.16 8.27
N ASP A 10 -20.40 0.96 9.56
CA ASP A 10 -19.49 0.36 10.53
C ASP A 10 -19.20 -1.09 10.17
N TRP A 11 -20.23 -1.89 9.88
CA TRP A 11 -20.10 -3.29 9.48
C TRP A 11 -19.15 -3.50 8.29
N LEU A 12 -19.21 -2.58 7.32
CA LEU A 12 -18.43 -2.72 6.08
C LEU A 12 -17.05 -2.06 6.14
N HIS A 13 -16.93 -0.81 6.61
CA HIS A 13 -15.71 -0.01 6.44
C HIS A 13 -15.25 0.77 7.68
N LEU A 14 -16.15 1.25 8.52
CA LEU A 14 -15.78 2.25 9.54
C LEU A 14 -15.32 1.65 10.88
N GLN A 15 -15.66 0.40 11.17
CA GLN A 15 -15.19 -0.29 12.39
C GLN A 15 -13.70 -0.72 12.33
N TRP A 16 -13.12 -0.76 11.13
CA TRP A 16 -11.78 -1.29 10.93
C TRP A 16 -10.69 -0.29 11.32
N PRO A 17 -9.51 -0.78 11.74
CA PRO A 17 -8.37 0.08 11.99
C PRO A 17 -8.03 0.96 10.79
N SER A 18 -7.75 2.23 11.07
CA SER A 18 -7.53 3.25 10.05
C SER A 18 -6.29 4.08 10.40
N GLY A 19 -5.20 3.43 10.81
CA GLY A 19 -3.93 4.09 11.08
C GLY A 19 -3.40 4.81 9.84
N GLN A 20 -2.63 5.87 10.07
CA GLN A 20 -1.88 6.54 9.01
C GLN A 20 -0.53 5.87 8.81
N VAL A 21 0.00 6.01 7.59
CA VAL A 21 1.35 5.58 7.27
C VAL A 21 2.35 6.60 7.79
N GLU A 22 3.40 6.13 8.43
CA GLU A 22 4.45 7.01 8.95
C GLU A 22 5.21 7.68 7.77
N PRO A 23 5.38 9.02 7.80
CA PRO A 23 6.13 9.72 6.77
C PRO A 23 7.62 9.38 6.89
N LEU A 24 8.18 8.91 5.78
CA LEU A 24 9.58 8.50 5.65
C LEU A 24 10.21 9.13 4.39
N PRO A 25 11.54 9.30 4.33
CA PRO A 25 12.21 9.78 3.13
C PRO A 25 12.04 8.81 1.94
N GLU A 26 12.04 9.36 0.74
CA GLU A 26 12.13 8.59 -0.49
C GLU A 26 13.58 8.12 -0.68
N VAL A 27 13.76 6.80 -0.60
CA VAL A 27 15.07 6.15 -0.61
C VAL A 27 15.02 5.00 -1.63
N ALA A 28 15.98 4.96 -2.54
CA ALA A 28 16.11 3.91 -3.53
C ALA A 28 16.66 2.60 -2.90
N SER A 29 16.67 1.51 -3.67
CA SER A 29 17.13 0.20 -3.17
C SER A 29 18.63 0.13 -2.84
N ASP A 30 19.41 1.07 -3.36
CA ASP A 30 20.83 1.29 -3.08
C ASP A 30 21.05 2.35 -1.98
N PHE A 31 19.98 2.75 -1.28
CA PHE A 31 19.96 3.76 -0.22
C PHE A 31 20.23 5.20 -0.68
N SER A 32 20.30 5.45 -1.99
CA SER A 32 20.45 6.80 -2.54
C SER A 32 19.16 7.61 -2.41
N THR A 33 19.31 8.94 -2.37
CA THR A 33 18.20 9.90 -2.34
C THR A 33 18.12 10.70 -3.64
N ASN A 34 17.13 11.59 -3.76
CA ASN A 34 17.05 12.54 -4.86
C ASN A 34 18.17 13.59 -4.87
N VAL A 35 18.96 13.70 -3.81
CA VAL A 35 20.11 14.59 -3.71
C VAL A 35 21.36 13.79 -4.09
N PRO A 36 22.03 14.10 -5.22
CA PRO A 36 23.17 13.33 -5.69
C PRO A 36 24.29 13.25 -4.64
N GLY A 37 24.72 12.02 -4.32
CA GLY A 37 25.78 11.76 -3.34
C GLY A 37 25.33 11.71 -1.87
N LEU A 38 24.04 11.93 -1.58
CA LEU A 38 23.46 11.80 -0.23
C LEU A 38 22.69 10.47 -0.11
N PHE A 39 23.06 9.68 0.90
CA PHE A 39 22.45 8.38 1.22
C PHE A 39 21.79 8.40 2.59
N ILE A 40 20.76 7.56 2.78
CA ILE A 40 20.04 7.41 4.05
C ILE A 40 20.07 5.95 4.48
N VAL A 41 20.53 5.69 5.71
CA VAL A 41 20.70 4.34 6.27
C VAL A 41 20.00 4.20 7.63
N GLY A 42 19.93 2.98 8.15
CA GLY A 42 19.31 2.69 9.44
C GLY A 42 17.77 2.79 9.42
N ASP A 43 17.20 3.16 10.56
CA ASP A 43 15.74 3.23 10.80
C ASP A 43 14.98 4.09 9.78
N LEU A 44 15.62 5.12 9.23
CA LEU A 44 15.02 6.03 8.25
C LEU A 44 14.68 5.34 6.92
N THR A 45 15.23 4.16 6.68
CA THR A 45 14.87 3.31 5.52
C THR A 45 13.47 2.67 5.67
N GLY A 46 12.95 2.60 6.90
CA GLY A 46 11.64 2.07 7.25
C GLY A 46 11.65 0.73 8.02
N THR A 47 12.83 0.15 8.29
CA THR A 47 12.97 -1.11 9.04
C THR A 47 13.83 -0.87 10.29
N PRO A 48 13.22 -0.66 11.46
CA PRO A 48 13.95 -0.32 12.69
C PRO A 48 14.48 -1.57 13.39
N LEU A 49 15.42 -2.27 12.74
CA LEU A 49 16.05 -3.48 13.24
C LEU A 49 17.57 -3.32 13.18
N LEU A 50 18.26 -3.72 14.26
CA LEU A 50 19.71 -3.52 14.40
C LEU A 50 20.50 -4.15 13.26
N LYS A 51 20.18 -5.41 12.87
CA LYS A 51 20.87 -6.12 11.78
C LYS A 51 20.73 -5.39 10.43
N PHE A 52 19.54 -4.89 10.12
CA PHE A 52 19.29 -4.08 8.93
C PHE A 52 19.99 -2.72 8.99
N ALA A 53 20.08 -2.12 10.18
CA ALA A 53 20.79 -0.87 10.38
C ALA A 53 22.29 -1.03 10.08
N VAL A 54 22.92 -2.08 10.62
CA VAL A 54 24.31 -2.45 10.30
C VAL A 54 24.48 -2.72 8.79
N ASP A 55 23.66 -3.61 8.21
CA ASP A 55 23.75 -3.99 6.79
C ASP A 55 23.66 -2.78 5.85
N SER A 56 22.69 -1.89 6.10
CA SER A 56 22.50 -0.68 5.28
C SER A 56 23.71 0.26 5.35
N GLY A 57 24.30 0.45 6.53
CA GLY A 57 25.51 1.27 6.70
C GLY A 57 26.68 0.71 5.90
N THR A 58 26.98 -0.58 6.06
CA THR A 58 28.08 -1.24 5.37
C THR A 58 27.90 -1.23 3.85
N ARG A 59 26.71 -1.59 3.36
CA ARG A 59 26.46 -1.73 1.91
C ARG A 59 26.58 -0.42 1.16
N VAL A 60 26.15 0.69 1.75
CA VAL A 60 26.33 2.02 1.14
C VAL A 60 27.80 2.32 0.95
N VAL A 61 28.61 2.09 1.98
CA VAL A 61 30.05 2.35 1.89
C VAL A 61 30.71 1.44 0.87
N ARG A 62 30.37 0.15 0.81
CA ARG A 62 30.86 -0.78 -0.22
C ARG A 62 30.48 -0.39 -1.65
N ALA A 63 29.31 0.21 -1.84
CA ALA A 63 28.85 0.64 -3.15
C ALA A 63 29.60 1.87 -3.68
N ILE A 64 30.30 2.63 -2.83
CA ILE A 64 31.08 3.81 -3.27
C ILE A 64 32.30 3.33 -4.09
N PRO A 65 32.42 3.71 -5.38
CA PRO A 65 33.55 3.32 -6.22
C PRO A 65 34.86 3.97 -5.74
N GLN A 66 35.96 3.22 -5.78
CA GLN A 66 37.27 3.74 -5.35
C GLN A 66 37.71 4.96 -6.17
N SER A 67 37.44 4.97 -7.48
CA SER A 67 37.72 6.11 -8.36
C SER A 67 37.04 7.41 -7.94
N GLU A 68 35.87 7.34 -7.27
CA GLU A 68 35.21 8.51 -6.72
C GLU A 68 35.90 9.01 -5.45
N ILE A 69 36.41 8.10 -4.62
CA ILE A 69 37.15 8.45 -3.40
C ILE A 69 38.47 9.13 -3.78
N ASP A 70 39.21 8.56 -4.73
CA ASP A 70 40.52 9.06 -5.15
C ASP A 70 40.43 10.44 -5.82
N SER A 71 39.27 10.77 -6.42
CA SER A 71 39.00 12.06 -7.05
C SER A 71 38.36 13.08 -6.09
N ALA A 72 38.54 12.93 -4.78
CA ALA A 72 38.02 13.87 -3.79
C ALA A 72 38.79 15.21 -3.73
N GLY A 73 40.07 15.23 -4.10
CA GLY A 73 40.90 16.45 -4.04
C GLY A 73 40.93 17.05 -2.62
N ASP A 74 40.69 18.36 -2.49
CA ASP A 74 40.63 19.06 -1.19
C ASP A 74 39.36 18.77 -0.36
N ARG A 75 38.52 17.82 -0.79
CA ARG A 75 37.23 17.52 -0.15
C ARG A 75 37.34 16.24 0.66
N ILE A 76 36.54 16.15 1.71
CA ILE A 76 36.40 14.89 2.45
C ILE A 76 35.66 13.88 1.56
N PRO A 77 36.22 12.70 1.28
CA PRO A 77 35.56 11.70 0.44
C PRO A 77 34.16 11.32 0.96
N LEU A 78 34.05 11.13 2.28
CA LEU A 78 32.83 10.67 2.94
C LEU A 78 32.59 11.38 4.28
N VAL A 79 31.38 11.92 4.48
CA VAL A 79 30.91 12.38 5.79
C VAL A 79 29.75 11.51 6.24
N ILE A 80 29.82 11.00 7.47
CA ILE A 80 28.78 10.17 8.09
C ILE A 80 28.14 10.98 9.21
N ILE A 81 26.83 11.10 9.20
CA ILE A 81 26.07 11.91 10.17
C ILE A 81 25.28 10.96 11.08
N GLY A 82 25.62 10.95 12.37
CA GLY A 82 25.06 10.09 13.40
C GLY A 82 25.96 8.89 13.68
N ALA A 83 26.38 8.74 14.95
CA ALA A 83 27.21 7.65 15.47
C ALA A 83 26.38 6.58 16.21
N GLY A 84 25.17 6.31 15.71
CA GLY A 84 24.41 5.12 16.05
C GLY A 84 24.96 3.86 15.36
N VAL A 85 24.29 2.73 15.56
CA VAL A 85 24.71 1.41 15.04
C VAL A 85 24.98 1.42 13.52
N ALA A 86 24.11 2.06 12.72
CA ALA A 86 24.31 2.17 11.27
C ALA A 86 25.50 3.06 10.88
N GLY A 87 25.72 4.16 11.61
CA GLY A 87 26.82 5.08 11.33
C GLY A 87 28.18 4.52 11.73
N VAL A 88 28.24 3.80 12.85
CA VAL A 88 29.43 3.07 13.28
C VAL A 88 29.78 1.96 12.29
N ALA A 89 28.80 1.17 11.84
CA ALA A 89 29.01 0.16 10.80
C ALA A 89 29.59 0.75 9.50
N ALA A 90 29.03 1.87 9.04
CA ALA A 90 29.55 2.60 7.87
C ALA A 90 30.99 3.11 8.11
N SER A 91 31.29 3.63 9.30
CA SER A 91 32.61 4.16 9.65
C SER A 91 33.68 3.08 9.72
N ILE A 92 33.36 1.91 10.29
CA ILE A 92 34.26 0.74 10.34
C ILE A 92 34.57 0.24 8.92
N GLU A 93 33.54 0.08 8.08
CA GLU A 93 33.75 -0.35 6.69
C GLU A 93 34.54 0.69 5.89
N ALA A 94 34.35 1.99 6.15
CA ALA A 94 35.13 3.05 5.51
C ALA A 94 36.61 2.98 5.91
N HIS A 95 36.91 2.78 7.20
CA HIS A 95 38.27 2.57 7.69
C HIS A 95 38.94 1.36 7.02
N ARG A 96 38.24 0.23 6.95
CA ARG A 96 38.74 -0.99 6.31
C ARG A 96 39.11 -0.78 4.84
N ARG A 97 38.32 0.01 4.12
CA ARG A 97 38.57 0.35 2.72
C ARG A 97 39.60 1.46 2.52
N GLY A 98 40.17 2.01 3.59
CA GLY A 98 41.11 3.13 3.52
C GLY A 98 40.47 4.44 3.04
N ILE A 99 39.16 4.61 3.25
CA ILE A 99 38.42 5.81 2.84
C ILE A 99 38.53 6.86 3.94
N GLU A 100 39.13 8.01 3.66
CA GLU A 100 39.09 9.15 4.58
C GLU A 100 37.64 9.58 4.80
N HIS A 101 37.24 9.66 6.06
CA HIS A 101 35.90 10.07 6.43
C HIS A 101 35.85 10.84 7.75
N ARG A 102 34.75 11.56 7.95
CA ARG A 102 34.42 12.20 9.24
C ARG A 102 33.08 11.67 9.74
N LEU A 103 33.06 11.18 10.98
CA LEU A 103 31.85 10.77 11.68
C LEU A 103 31.40 11.91 12.59
N LEU A 104 30.27 12.53 12.29
CA LEU A 104 29.69 13.64 13.06
C LEU A 104 28.58 13.13 13.96
N GLU A 105 28.60 13.46 15.25
CA GLU A 105 27.59 13.06 16.22
C GLU A 105 27.15 14.25 17.09
N SER A 106 25.84 14.41 17.27
CA SER A 106 25.26 15.46 18.11
C SER A 106 25.44 15.24 19.62
N SER A 107 25.62 13.98 20.03
CA SER A 107 25.62 13.52 21.41
C SER A 107 26.86 12.67 21.71
N ALA A 108 26.70 11.36 21.90
CA ALA A 108 27.76 10.41 22.17
C ALA A 108 27.69 9.17 21.26
N LEU A 109 28.79 8.43 21.20
CA LEU A 109 28.86 7.16 20.48
C LEU A 109 27.80 6.17 21.02
N LEU A 110 26.97 5.63 20.12
CA LEU A 110 25.89 4.68 20.42
C LEU A 110 24.86 5.19 21.45
N ASP A 111 24.62 6.50 21.51
CA ASP A 111 23.75 7.13 22.51
C ASP A 111 22.31 6.57 22.51
N THR A 112 21.80 6.16 21.35
CA THR A 112 20.48 5.51 21.26
C THR A 112 20.38 4.25 22.13
N LEU A 113 21.41 3.40 22.14
CA LEU A 113 21.44 2.19 22.96
C LEU A 113 21.63 2.53 24.45
N LYS A 114 22.46 3.53 24.74
CA LYS A 114 22.67 4.04 26.11
C LYS A 114 21.37 4.57 26.73
N ASN A 115 20.50 5.16 25.91
CA ASN A 115 19.23 5.75 26.35
C ASN A 115 18.10 4.73 26.52
N PHE A 116 18.32 3.44 26.26
CA PHE A 116 17.37 2.40 26.65
C PHE A 116 17.45 2.13 28.16
N PRO A 117 16.34 1.69 28.79
CA PRO A 117 16.34 1.37 30.22
C PRO A 117 17.39 0.35 30.63
N VAL A 118 17.85 0.45 31.88
CA VAL A 118 18.78 -0.49 32.52
C VAL A 118 18.21 -1.91 32.56
N GLY A 119 19.06 -2.91 32.24
CA GLY A 119 18.68 -4.32 32.18
C GLY A 119 17.67 -4.69 31.09
N LYS A 120 17.38 -3.79 30.14
CA LYS A 120 16.42 -4.07 29.07
C LYS A 120 16.95 -5.18 28.14
N PRO A 121 16.19 -6.26 27.88
CA PRO A 121 16.56 -7.25 26.88
C PRO A 121 16.49 -6.65 25.47
N ILE A 122 17.50 -6.90 24.64
CA ILE A 122 17.57 -6.45 23.26
C ILE A 122 17.64 -7.66 22.31
N PHE A 123 16.60 -7.80 21.50
CA PHE A 123 16.48 -8.87 20.53
C PHE A 123 17.10 -8.47 19.18
N THR A 124 17.97 -9.31 18.64
CA THR A 124 18.65 -9.10 17.34
C THR A 124 17.94 -9.85 16.21
N CYS A 125 16.71 -9.45 15.89
CA CYS A 125 15.96 -10.06 14.78
C CYS A 125 16.36 -9.52 13.40
N PRO A 126 16.26 -10.33 12.32
CA PRO A 126 15.96 -11.77 12.31
C PRO A 126 17.21 -12.61 12.64
N PRO A 127 17.08 -13.77 13.32
CA PRO A 127 18.23 -14.55 13.80
C PRO A 127 19.10 -15.08 12.66
N GLU A 128 18.50 -15.50 11.55
CA GLU A 128 19.18 -16.08 10.37
C GLU A 128 20.00 -15.06 9.57
N MET A 129 19.70 -13.76 9.69
CA MET A 129 20.40 -12.72 8.93
C MET A 129 21.77 -12.43 9.54
N GLU A 130 22.82 -12.48 8.73
CA GLU A 130 24.13 -11.95 9.05
C GLU A 130 24.32 -10.61 8.34
N PRO A 131 24.51 -9.49 9.07
CA PRO A 131 24.80 -8.21 8.46
C PRO A 131 26.10 -8.25 7.65
N ALA A 132 26.12 -7.52 6.53
CA ALA A 132 27.38 -7.32 5.81
C ALA A 132 28.38 -6.53 6.67
N GLY A 133 29.66 -6.93 6.65
CA GLY A 133 30.75 -6.20 7.32
C GLY A 133 31.35 -6.98 8.49
N ASP A 134 32.36 -6.39 9.11
CA ASP A 134 33.00 -6.96 10.31
C ASP A 134 32.31 -6.51 11.61
N PHE A 135 31.51 -5.43 11.55
CA PHE A 135 30.73 -4.98 12.69
C PHE A 135 29.56 -5.93 12.91
N GLN A 136 29.71 -6.86 13.86
CA GLN A 136 28.77 -7.93 14.10
C GLN A 136 28.02 -7.71 15.40
N LEU A 137 26.73 -8.07 15.38
CA LEU A 137 25.91 -8.10 16.58
C LEU A 137 26.11 -9.46 17.25
N PRO A 138 26.33 -9.52 18.57
CA PRO A 138 26.47 -10.79 19.26
C PRO A 138 25.22 -11.66 19.09
N GLN A 139 25.41 -12.98 19.04
CA GLN A 139 24.32 -13.94 18.97
C GLN A 139 23.76 -14.21 20.38
N GLY A 140 22.42 -14.24 20.50
CA GLY A 140 21.71 -14.53 21.74
C GLY A 140 20.92 -13.33 22.30
N ASP A 141 20.12 -13.60 23.33
CA ASP A 141 19.38 -12.59 24.07
C ASP A 141 20.35 -11.88 25.03
N LEU A 142 20.80 -10.69 24.64
CA LEU A 142 21.63 -9.83 25.48
C LEU A 142 20.79 -8.74 26.12
N ASP A 143 21.25 -8.29 27.28
CA ASP A 143 20.81 -7.03 27.83
C ASP A 143 21.45 -5.84 27.09
N ARG A 144 20.92 -4.65 27.38
CA ARG A 144 21.34 -3.38 26.81
C ARG A 144 22.83 -3.09 27.07
N GLU A 145 23.35 -3.49 28.23
CA GLU A 145 24.71 -3.28 28.70
C GLU A 145 25.71 -4.17 27.94
N GLY A 146 25.47 -5.48 27.89
CA GLY A 146 26.34 -6.43 27.19
C GLY A 146 26.41 -6.12 25.70
N LEU A 147 25.29 -5.71 25.09
CA LEU A 147 25.30 -5.26 23.70
C LEU A 147 26.13 -3.97 23.54
N LEU A 148 25.90 -2.96 24.39
CA LEU A 148 26.60 -1.68 24.29
C LEU A 148 28.12 -1.82 24.49
N GLU A 149 28.55 -2.66 25.42
CA GLU A 149 29.96 -2.95 25.68
C GLU A 149 30.61 -3.62 24.45
N SER A 150 29.99 -4.67 23.92
CA SER A 150 30.49 -5.37 22.73
C SER A 150 30.65 -4.43 21.53
N LEU A 151 29.66 -3.57 21.26
CA LEU A 151 29.72 -2.64 20.12
C LEU A 151 30.72 -1.50 20.35
N ARG A 152 30.91 -1.05 21.59
CA ARG A 152 31.94 -0.06 21.93
C ARG A 152 33.34 -0.62 21.75
N LEU A 153 33.57 -1.86 22.16
CA LEU A 153 34.87 -2.52 22.01
C LEU A 153 35.24 -2.63 20.51
N GLN A 154 34.31 -3.09 19.68
CA GLN A 154 34.51 -3.13 18.21
C GLN A 154 34.80 -1.73 17.62
N ALA A 155 34.10 -0.68 18.08
CA ALA A 155 34.35 0.68 17.61
C ALA A 155 35.72 1.22 18.06
N GLN A 156 36.18 0.86 19.26
CA GLN A 156 37.49 1.22 19.79
C GLN A 156 38.63 0.49 19.07
N GLU A 157 38.48 -0.81 18.81
CA GLU A 157 39.43 -1.61 18.04
C GLU A 157 39.62 -1.07 16.62
N ALA A 158 38.54 -0.57 16.01
CA ALA A 158 38.57 0.09 14.71
C ALA A 158 38.97 1.59 14.77
N ALA A 159 39.39 2.09 15.94
CA ALA A 159 39.80 3.49 16.17
C ALA A 159 38.76 4.54 15.73
N ILE A 160 37.47 4.24 15.90
CA ILE A 160 36.37 5.13 15.52
C ILE A 160 36.11 6.16 16.62
N ALA A 161 36.43 7.42 16.32
CA ALA A 161 36.14 8.55 17.20
C ALA A 161 35.20 9.55 16.50
N PRO A 162 33.95 9.74 17.00
CA PRO A 162 33.04 10.73 16.44
C PRO A 162 33.46 12.15 16.84
N ILE A 163 33.20 13.11 15.96
CA ILE A 163 33.35 14.54 16.20
C ILE A 163 32.01 15.08 16.71
N THR A 164 32.03 15.72 17.88
CA THR A 164 30.83 16.33 18.47
C THR A 164 30.38 17.52 17.64
N CYS A 165 29.31 17.36 16.87
CA CYS A 165 28.74 18.37 15.99
C CYS A 165 27.30 17.97 15.63
N ARG A 166 26.32 18.85 15.88
CA ARG A 166 24.94 18.61 15.45
C ARG A 166 24.75 19.19 14.06
N VAL A 167 24.51 18.32 13.08
CA VAL A 167 24.29 18.78 11.70
C VAL A 167 22.88 19.37 11.54
N GLU A 168 22.80 20.62 11.07
CA GLU A 168 21.53 21.31 10.85
C GLU A 168 20.95 21.06 9.45
N SER A 169 21.84 21.01 8.44
CA SER A 169 21.46 20.83 7.04
C SER A 169 22.62 20.35 6.16
N VAL A 170 22.28 19.79 5.00
CA VAL A 170 23.21 19.43 3.93
C VAL A 170 22.77 20.11 2.66
N THR A 171 23.63 20.92 2.06
CA THR A 171 23.33 21.68 0.83
C THR A 171 24.26 21.29 -0.30
N THR A 172 23.73 21.17 -1.52
CA THR A 172 24.54 21.00 -2.74
C THR A 172 25.08 22.34 -3.23
N ASN A 173 26.38 22.41 -3.47
CA ASN A 173 27.07 23.56 -4.07
C ASN A 173 27.91 23.12 -5.31
N LYS A 174 28.48 24.06 -6.08
CA LYS A 174 29.28 23.74 -7.29
C LYS A 174 30.46 22.78 -6.98
N ASN A 175 30.89 22.76 -5.72
CA ASN A 175 32.01 21.97 -5.23
C ASN A 175 31.58 20.67 -4.49
N GLY A 176 30.34 20.20 -4.65
CA GLY A 176 29.86 18.94 -4.05
C GLY A 176 28.79 19.15 -2.98
N LEU A 177 28.88 18.40 -1.88
CA LEU A 177 27.97 18.52 -0.74
C LEU A 177 28.65 19.31 0.36
N GLN A 178 27.92 20.23 0.99
CA GLN A 178 28.37 20.98 2.14
C GLN A 178 27.47 20.65 3.33
N VAL A 179 28.09 20.18 4.40
CA VAL A 179 27.42 19.84 5.67
C VAL A 179 27.62 21.00 6.62
N HIS A 180 26.52 21.53 7.16
CA HIS A 180 26.53 22.67 8.10
C HIS A 180 26.26 22.17 9.52
N GLY A 181 27.24 22.38 10.41
CA GLY A 181 27.11 22.14 11.84
C GLY A 181 26.45 23.31 12.58
N ASP A 182 25.91 23.03 13.76
CA ASP A 182 25.38 24.01 14.71
C ASP A 182 26.46 24.93 15.30
N ASP A 183 27.69 24.43 15.36
CA ASP A 183 28.90 25.15 15.75
C ASP A 183 29.41 26.15 14.68
N GLY A 184 28.71 26.27 13.55
CA GLY A 184 29.10 27.10 12.41
C GLY A 184 30.19 26.49 11.53
N GLN A 185 30.70 25.29 11.86
CA GLN A 185 31.65 24.58 11.03
C GLN A 185 30.99 24.05 9.75
N LYS A 186 31.78 24.06 8.67
CA LYS A 186 31.33 23.60 7.35
C LYS A 186 32.26 22.53 6.83
N TYR A 187 31.70 21.36 6.57
CA TYR A 187 32.45 20.23 6.02
C TYR A 187 32.12 20.08 4.53
N GLN A 188 33.12 20.21 3.68
CA GLN A 188 32.97 20.00 2.24
C GLN A 188 33.21 18.52 1.93
N ALA A 189 32.16 17.83 1.46
CA ALA A 189 32.13 16.39 1.27
C ALA A 189 31.76 16.01 -0.17
N LYS A 190 32.27 14.87 -0.63
CA LYS A 190 31.87 14.29 -1.91
C LYS A 190 30.64 13.38 -1.78
N ARG A 191 30.57 12.62 -0.69
CA ARG A 191 29.44 11.75 -0.32
C ARG A 191 29.04 12.02 1.12
N VAL A 192 27.74 11.94 1.41
CA VAL A 192 27.18 12.10 2.75
C VAL A 192 26.26 10.93 3.06
N VAL A 193 26.48 10.27 4.20
CA VAL A 193 25.62 9.20 4.71
C VAL A 193 24.89 9.72 5.94
N VAL A 194 23.56 9.74 5.87
CA VAL A 194 22.69 10.17 6.97
C VAL A 194 22.23 8.93 7.75
N ALA A 195 22.73 8.79 8.97
CA ALA A 195 22.49 7.69 9.91
C ALA A 195 21.90 8.15 11.25
N VAL A 196 21.14 9.26 11.25
CA VAL A 196 20.62 9.93 12.46
C VAL A 196 19.49 9.17 13.17
N GLY A 197 18.92 8.13 12.53
CA GLY A 197 17.83 7.33 13.10
C GLY A 197 16.56 8.13 13.42
N ARG A 198 15.77 7.63 14.38
CA ARG A 198 14.50 8.25 14.83
C ARG A 198 14.46 8.57 16.32
N SER A 199 15.48 8.17 17.09
CA SER A 199 15.44 8.25 18.56
C SER A 199 15.59 9.67 19.11
N GLY A 200 16.08 10.60 18.29
CA GLY A 200 16.26 12.01 18.65
C GLY A 200 14.93 12.71 18.93
N ASP A 201 14.00 12.65 17.98
CA ASP A 201 12.71 13.35 18.07
C ASP A 201 11.62 12.45 18.68
N TYR A 202 10.78 13.03 19.52
CA TYR A 202 9.67 12.35 20.21
C TYR A 202 8.37 13.10 20.05
N ARG A 203 7.27 12.35 20.10
CA ARG A 203 5.93 12.93 20.10
C ARG A 203 5.70 13.69 21.39
N ARG A 204 5.07 14.85 21.26
CA ARG A 204 4.64 15.68 22.39
C ARG A 204 3.15 15.51 22.69
N LEU A 205 2.79 15.63 23.95
CA LEU A 205 1.41 15.63 24.45
C LEU A 205 0.69 16.92 24.05
N GLY A 206 1.40 18.04 23.95
CA GLY A 206 0.86 19.36 23.63
C GLY A 206 0.00 19.93 24.75
N VAL A 207 0.37 19.66 26.01
CA VAL A 207 -0.38 20.04 27.20
C VAL A 207 0.40 21.05 28.04
N VAL A 208 -0.30 21.83 28.87
CA VAL A 208 0.34 22.73 29.82
C VAL A 208 1.12 21.91 30.85
N GLY A 209 2.38 22.30 31.09
CA GLY A 209 3.28 21.63 32.04
C GLY A 209 4.08 20.45 31.47
N GLU A 210 4.00 20.18 30.16
CA GLU A 210 4.83 19.14 29.53
C GLU A 210 6.33 19.43 29.57
N ASP A 211 6.73 20.71 29.63
CA ASP A 211 8.13 21.14 29.66
C ASP A 211 8.74 21.20 31.08
N LEU A 212 8.05 20.66 32.10
CA LEU A 212 8.56 20.59 33.47
C LEU A 212 9.67 19.53 33.60
N ASP A 213 10.63 19.76 34.50
CA ASP A 213 11.85 18.92 34.63
C ASP A 213 11.56 17.46 34.99
N HIS A 214 10.45 17.18 35.67
CA HIS A 214 10.02 15.82 36.05
C HIS A 214 9.25 15.09 34.95
N VAL A 215 9.06 15.72 33.79
CA VAL A 215 8.43 15.12 32.60
C VAL A 215 9.52 14.68 31.62
N SER A 216 9.62 13.37 31.38
CA SER A 216 10.61 12.80 30.47
C SER A 216 9.97 11.90 29.41
N ASN A 217 10.64 11.75 28.28
CA ASN A 217 10.30 10.80 27.21
C ASN A 217 11.24 9.57 27.18
N ARG A 218 12.10 9.44 28.19
CA ARG A 218 13.09 8.36 28.32
C ARG A 218 13.21 7.95 29.77
N LEU A 219 13.07 6.65 30.00
CA LEU A 219 13.39 6.02 31.27
C LEU A 219 14.82 5.48 31.19
N HIS A 220 15.72 5.97 32.05
CA HIS A 220 17.11 5.55 32.11
C HIS A 220 17.30 4.46 33.16
N ASP A 221 17.20 4.82 34.44
CA ASP A 221 17.25 3.89 35.55
C ASP A 221 15.89 3.83 36.27
N PRO A 222 15.19 2.68 36.23
CA PRO A 222 13.97 2.49 37.01
C PRO A 222 14.19 2.54 38.53
N GLY A 223 15.41 2.24 39.01
CA GLY A 223 15.76 2.18 40.43
C GLY A 223 15.73 3.53 41.14
N ASP A 224 15.93 4.62 40.40
CA ASP A 224 15.94 5.98 40.94
C ASP A 224 14.56 6.41 41.48
N HIS A 225 13.48 5.79 41.00
CA HIS A 225 12.11 6.16 41.34
C HIS A 225 11.48 5.29 42.44
N ARG A 226 12.32 4.61 43.24
CA ARG A 226 11.84 3.70 44.29
C ARG A 226 11.01 4.46 45.34
N GLY A 227 9.76 4.05 45.52
CA GLY A 227 8.82 4.67 46.45
C GLY A 227 8.15 5.95 45.95
N GLU A 228 8.47 6.42 44.74
CA GLU A 228 7.84 7.60 44.14
C GLU A 228 6.55 7.25 43.38
N ALA A 229 5.66 8.24 43.23
CA ALA A 229 4.48 8.12 42.39
C ALA A 229 4.84 8.49 40.94
N VAL A 230 4.73 7.54 40.02
CA VAL A 230 5.16 7.72 38.63
C VAL A 230 4.00 7.49 37.68
N LEU A 231 3.73 8.46 36.80
CA LEU A 231 2.75 8.32 35.72
C LEU A 231 3.45 7.98 34.41
N VAL A 232 3.17 6.82 33.85
CA VAL A 232 3.57 6.45 32.49
C VAL A 232 2.42 6.71 31.53
N VAL A 233 2.63 7.57 30.54
CA VAL A 233 1.63 7.91 29.53
C VAL A 233 1.98 7.21 28.22
N GLY A 234 1.14 6.27 27.79
CA GLY A 234 1.34 5.53 26.55
C GLY A 234 0.71 4.14 26.58
N GLY A 235 0.51 3.56 25.40
CA GLY A 235 -0.07 2.22 25.25
C GLY A 235 0.66 1.36 24.23
N GLY A 236 1.96 1.59 24.06
CA GLY A 236 2.85 0.76 23.22
C GLY A 236 3.86 -0.02 24.06
N ASP A 237 4.71 -0.82 23.42
CA ASP A 237 5.71 -1.65 24.09
C ASP A 237 6.60 -0.85 25.05
N SER A 238 7.14 0.28 24.60
CA SER A 238 8.01 1.11 25.45
C SER A 238 7.33 1.60 26.73
N ALA A 239 6.03 1.92 26.67
CA ALA A 239 5.27 2.34 27.84
C ALA A 239 5.01 1.17 28.80
N CYS A 240 4.68 -0.01 28.26
CA CYS A 240 4.44 -1.21 29.08
C CYS A 240 5.73 -1.72 29.72
N GLU A 241 6.84 -1.76 28.97
CA GLU A 241 8.16 -2.15 29.47
C GLU A 241 8.63 -1.20 30.58
N ALA A 242 8.50 0.12 30.38
CA ALA A 242 8.86 1.11 31.38
C ALA A 242 7.99 0.99 32.63
N ALA A 243 6.68 0.81 32.48
CA ALA A 243 5.77 0.66 33.60
C ALA A 243 6.07 -0.60 34.43
N VAL A 244 6.36 -1.72 33.77
CA VAL A 244 6.77 -2.96 34.45
C VAL A 244 8.13 -2.79 35.13
N ALA A 245 9.11 -2.18 34.48
CA ALA A 245 10.43 -1.96 35.06
C ALA A 245 10.39 -1.06 36.30
N LEU A 246 9.61 0.03 36.26
CA LEU A 246 9.39 0.92 37.40
C LEU A 246 8.65 0.20 38.56
N ALA A 247 7.64 -0.61 38.23
CA ALA A 247 6.91 -1.39 39.23
C ALA A 247 7.82 -2.45 39.89
N ASP A 248 8.62 -3.17 39.10
CA ASP A 248 9.57 -4.17 39.58
C ASP A 248 10.70 -3.52 40.43
N ALA A 249 11.04 -2.25 40.18
CA ALA A 249 11.97 -1.46 40.99
C ALA A 249 11.36 -0.89 42.30
N GLY A 250 10.03 -0.97 42.47
CA GLY A 250 9.32 -0.54 43.66
C GLY A 250 8.75 0.88 43.63
N ALA A 251 8.54 1.46 42.44
CA ALA A 251 7.78 2.70 42.26
C ALA A 251 6.25 2.44 42.33
N GLN A 252 5.46 3.45 42.71
CA GLN A 252 4.01 3.43 42.61
C GLN A 252 3.59 3.89 41.20
N VAL A 253 3.37 2.95 40.30
CA VAL A 253 3.20 3.27 38.88
C VAL A 253 1.73 3.33 38.47
N THR A 254 1.36 4.38 37.76
CA THR A 254 0.10 4.47 37.02
C THR A 254 0.38 4.49 35.52
N LEU A 255 -0.19 3.57 34.75
CA LEU A 255 -0.10 3.50 33.29
C LEU A 255 -1.39 4.06 32.67
N ALA A 256 -1.33 5.27 32.12
CA ALA A 256 -2.46 5.92 31.47
C ALA A 256 -2.40 5.76 29.94
N HIS A 257 -3.51 5.31 29.33
CA HIS A 257 -3.61 5.19 27.88
C HIS A 257 -4.97 5.60 27.32
N ARG A 258 -4.98 6.14 26.08
CA ARG A 258 -6.20 6.62 25.41
C ARG A 258 -7.15 5.51 24.93
N GLY A 259 -6.61 4.31 24.70
CA GLY A 259 -7.40 3.17 24.26
C GLY A 259 -8.29 2.62 25.37
N ASP A 260 -9.27 1.81 25.01
CA ASP A 260 -10.00 0.93 25.93
C ASP A 260 -9.11 -0.23 26.40
N GLN A 261 -8.22 -0.73 25.54
CA GLN A 261 -7.30 -1.82 25.82
C GLN A 261 -5.88 -1.56 25.27
N LEU A 262 -4.88 -2.25 25.85
CA LEU A 262 -3.51 -2.28 25.37
C LEU A 262 -3.39 -3.17 24.12
N VAL A 263 -3.52 -2.53 22.96
CA VAL A 263 -3.60 -3.21 21.66
C VAL A 263 -2.25 -3.31 20.94
N ARG A 264 -1.42 -2.28 21.08
CA ARG A 264 -0.13 -2.17 20.36
C ARG A 264 1.00 -3.01 20.95
N PRO A 265 1.12 -3.22 22.27
CA PRO A 265 2.24 -3.97 22.83
C PRO A 265 2.17 -5.46 22.46
N SER A 266 3.33 -6.12 22.54
CA SER A 266 3.47 -7.57 22.42
C SER A 266 2.59 -8.28 23.45
N SER A 267 2.19 -9.53 23.15
CA SER A 267 1.37 -10.33 24.07
C SER A 267 2.07 -10.51 25.40
N GLU A 268 3.38 -10.75 25.36
CA GLU A 268 4.22 -10.89 26.55
C GLU A 268 4.21 -9.63 27.42
N ASN A 269 4.35 -8.44 26.83
CA ASN A 269 4.34 -7.19 27.59
C ASN A 269 2.97 -6.91 28.23
N ILE A 270 1.87 -7.28 27.56
CA ILE A 270 0.51 -7.16 28.13
C ILE A 270 0.35 -8.12 29.32
N GLU A 271 0.80 -9.36 29.18
CA GLU A 271 0.77 -10.34 30.27
C GLU A 271 1.59 -9.86 31.48
N ARG A 272 2.79 -9.32 31.26
CA ARG A 272 3.62 -8.73 32.32
C ARG A 272 2.90 -7.59 33.03
N VAL A 273 2.30 -6.65 32.29
CA VAL A 273 1.51 -5.55 32.86
C VAL A 273 0.34 -6.09 33.70
N ASN A 274 -0.42 -7.04 33.18
CA ASN A 274 -1.57 -7.63 33.87
C ASN A 274 -1.15 -8.39 35.14
N GLU A 275 -0.02 -9.08 35.13
CA GLU A 275 0.52 -9.77 36.31
C GLU A 275 0.85 -8.78 37.43
N ARG A 276 1.54 -7.67 37.12
CA ARG A 276 1.89 -6.62 38.10
C ARG A 276 0.66 -5.86 38.58
N ALA A 277 -0.30 -5.63 37.69
CA ALA A 277 -1.58 -5.05 38.06
C ALA A 277 -2.38 -5.96 39.02
N GLY A 278 -2.38 -7.28 38.78
CA GLY A 278 -2.98 -8.26 39.69
C GLY A 278 -2.33 -8.30 41.07
N ARG A 279 -1.01 -8.03 41.14
CA ARG A 279 -0.25 -7.88 42.39
C ARG A 279 -0.40 -6.50 43.05
N ARG A 280 -1.19 -5.58 42.48
CA ARG A 280 -1.34 -4.18 42.91
C ARG A 280 -0.05 -3.36 42.91
N MET A 281 0.93 -3.75 42.10
CA MET A 281 2.18 -2.99 41.91
C MET A 281 2.05 -1.90 40.85
N LEU A 282 1.05 -2.03 39.96
CA LEU A 282 0.83 -1.16 38.81
C LEU A 282 -0.67 -0.90 38.66
N GLN A 283 -1.07 0.36 38.51
CA GLN A 283 -2.45 0.72 38.18
C GLN A 283 -2.55 1.05 36.69
N VAL A 284 -3.55 0.50 36.00
CA VAL A 284 -3.80 0.81 34.58
C VAL A 284 -5.05 1.67 34.46
N GLU A 285 -4.92 2.83 33.83
CA GLU A 285 -5.99 3.80 33.60
C GLU A 285 -6.31 3.86 32.10
N PRO A 286 -7.32 3.10 31.64
CA PRO A 286 -7.75 3.13 30.24
C PRO A 286 -8.54 4.41 29.93
N LEU A 287 -8.82 4.64 28.64
CA LEU A 287 -9.60 5.78 28.13
C LEU A 287 -9.17 7.15 28.68
N SER A 288 -7.89 7.28 29.03
CA SER A 288 -7.35 8.43 29.74
C SER A 288 -6.54 9.33 28.81
N THR A 289 -6.89 10.62 28.79
CA THR A 289 -6.16 11.65 28.03
C THR A 289 -5.67 12.73 28.99
N VAL A 290 -4.35 12.94 29.06
CA VAL A 290 -3.73 14.01 29.87
C VAL A 290 -4.15 15.38 29.33
N LEU A 291 -4.57 16.29 30.22
CA LEU A 291 -4.92 17.68 29.89
C LEU A 291 -3.88 18.69 30.37
N ALA A 292 -3.33 18.48 31.56
CA ALA A 292 -2.36 19.36 32.20
C ALA A 292 -1.51 18.57 33.20
N ILE A 293 -0.27 19.00 33.35
CA ILE A 293 0.72 18.47 34.30
C ILE A 293 1.11 19.62 35.23
N ASP A 294 0.91 19.44 36.52
CA ASP A 294 1.40 20.33 37.58
C ASP A 294 2.66 19.71 38.23
N GLN A 295 3.22 20.33 39.29
CA GLN A 295 4.42 19.78 39.94
C GLN A 295 4.20 18.40 40.58
N ASP A 296 3.08 18.22 41.30
CA ASP A 296 2.80 16.97 42.03
C ASP A 296 1.58 16.21 41.49
N THR A 297 0.81 16.81 40.58
CA THR A 297 -0.46 16.25 40.10
C THR A 297 -0.61 16.31 38.60
N VAL A 298 -1.25 15.30 38.01
CA VAL A 298 -1.59 15.26 36.60
C VAL A 298 -3.10 15.16 36.43
N THR A 299 -3.67 16.05 35.62
CA THR A 299 -5.11 16.03 35.31
C THR A 299 -5.35 15.20 34.05
N VAL A 300 -6.15 14.15 34.18
CA VAL A 300 -6.58 13.28 33.08
C VAL A 300 -8.09 13.39 32.84
N THR A 301 -8.50 13.30 31.59
CA THR A 301 -9.92 13.18 31.19
C THR A 301 -10.24 11.73 30.88
N GLN A 302 -11.33 11.26 31.49
CA GLN A 302 -11.96 9.96 31.28
C GLN A 302 -13.43 10.16 30.85
N PRO A 303 -14.12 9.13 30.34
CA PRO A 303 -15.53 9.25 29.97
C PRO A 303 -16.45 9.70 31.11
N GLU A 304 -16.07 9.40 32.35
CA GLU A 304 -16.81 9.70 33.58
C GLU A 304 -16.52 11.10 34.14
N GLY A 305 -15.54 11.82 33.56
CA GLY A 305 -15.16 13.17 33.99
C GLY A 305 -13.65 13.38 34.03
N GLN A 306 -13.23 14.45 34.70
CA GLN A 306 -11.81 14.74 34.95
C GLN A 306 -11.38 14.13 36.28
N LYS A 307 -10.20 13.51 36.29
CA LYS A 307 -9.57 12.90 37.46
C LYS A 307 -8.19 13.51 37.65
N ARG A 308 -7.80 13.78 38.90
CA ARG A 308 -6.43 14.18 39.26
C ARG A 308 -5.69 12.96 39.79
N LEU A 309 -4.50 12.72 39.29
CA LEU A 309 -3.59 11.67 39.70
C LEU A 309 -2.38 12.31 40.37
N GLU A 310 -1.91 11.76 41.48
CA GLU A 310 -0.64 12.17 42.09
C GLU A 310 0.51 11.53 41.31
N ALA A 311 1.47 12.35 40.86
CA ALA A 311 2.63 11.88 40.13
C ALA A 311 3.79 12.86 40.30
N THR A 312 4.84 12.40 40.95
CA THR A 312 6.10 13.14 41.15
C THR A 312 6.98 13.09 39.90
N SER A 313 6.84 12.05 39.08
CA SER A 313 7.53 11.91 37.79
C SER A 313 6.56 11.45 36.70
N VAL A 314 6.70 11.99 35.48
CA VAL A 314 5.84 11.65 34.34
C VAL A 314 6.67 11.19 33.15
N TYR A 315 6.36 10.01 32.62
CA TYR A 315 6.99 9.46 31.42
C TYR A 315 6.05 9.47 30.22
N ALA A 316 6.26 10.40 29.29
CA ALA A 316 5.50 10.52 28.05
C ALA A 316 6.06 9.57 26.95
N LEU A 317 5.72 8.28 27.03
CA LEU A 317 6.18 7.23 26.12
C LEU A 317 5.19 6.97 24.97
N ILE A 318 4.86 8.04 24.24
CA ILE A 318 3.82 8.06 23.19
C ILE A 318 4.34 7.83 21.76
N GLY A 319 5.66 7.63 21.61
CA GLY A 319 6.33 7.26 20.37
C GLY A 319 7.36 8.29 19.89
N ARG A 320 8.20 7.87 18.94
CA ARG A 320 9.21 8.71 18.29
C ARG A 320 8.69 9.29 16.98
N GLU A 321 9.36 10.33 16.48
CA GLU A 321 9.04 10.94 15.17
C GLU A 321 10.25 10.92 14.24
N THR A 322 9.98 10.82 12.94
CA THR A 322 10.99 10.99 11.90
C THR A 322 11.42 12.47 11.88
N PRO A 323 12.73 12.79 11.78
CA PRO A 323 13.23 14.17 11.72
C PRO A 323 12.96 14.83 10.35
N LEU A 324 11.68 15.05 10.03
CA LEU A 324 11.23 15.55 8.72
C LEU A 324 11.77 16.95 8.41
N ALA A 325 11.87 17.83 9.41
CA ALA A 325 12.38 19.18 9.22
C ALA A 325 13.85 19.18 8.76
N PHE A 326 14.67 18.33 9.36
CA PHE A 326 16.07 18.12 8.95
C PHE A 326 16.15 17.59 7.52
N LEU A 327 15.39 16.53 7.22
CA LEU A 327 15.37 15.94 5.87
C LEU A 327 14.94 16.94 4.79
N ARG A 328 13.93 17.78 5.07
CA ARG A 328 13.48 18.84 4.16
C ARG A 328 14.55 19.92 3.96
N ARG A 329 15.26 20.33 5.02
CA ARG A 329 16.39 21.27 4.89
C ARG A 329 17.54 20.69 4.06
N CYS A 330 17.73 19.38 4.11
CA CYS A 330 18.69 18.67 3.25
C CYS A 330 18.21 18.49 1.79
N GLY A 331 17.00 18.95 1.44
CA GLY A 331 16.42 18.79 0.10
C GLY A 331 15.96 17.36 -0.22
N VAL A 332 15.86 16.48 0.79
CA VAL A 332 15.40 15.11 0.63
C VAL A 332 13.87 15.10 0.50
N LYS A 333 13.37 14.42 -0.53
CA LYS A 333 11.94 14.23 -0.74
C LYS A 333 11.36 13.28 0.30
N ILE A 334 10.22 13.65 0.87
CA ILE A 334 9.46 12.78 1.76
C ILE A 334 8.40 12.04 0.95
N ARG A 335 8.20 10.76 1.26
CA ARG A 335 7.18 9.92 0.60
C ARG A 335 5.79 10.52 0.81
N GLY A 336 5.04 10.65 -0.28
CA GLY A 336 3.66 11.13 -0.25
C GLY A 336 3.49 12.65 -0.27
N GLU A 337 4.57 13.44 -0.24
CA GLU A 337 4.48 14.89 -0.38
C GLU A 337 4.21 15.31 -1.83
N TRP A 338 3.26 16.24 -1.99
CA TRP A 338 2.87 16.77 -3.29
C TRP A 338 3.63 18.05 -3.60
N THR A 339 4.19 18.13 -4.80
CA THR A 339 4.86 19.32 -5.32
C THR A 339 4.08 19.89 -6.50
N GLY A 340 4.34 21.14 -6.91
CA GLY A 340 3.71 21.71 -8.11
C GLY A 340 3.95 20.86 -9.37
N ARG A 341 5.11 20.19 -9.47
CA ARG A 341 5.41 19.23 -10.54
C ARG A 341 4.54 17.98 -10.47
N SER A 342 4.21 17.51 -9.26
CA SER A 342 3.29 16.39 -9.07
C SER A 342 1.89 16.75 -9.54
N TRP A 343 1.41 17.96 -9.24
CA TRP A 343 0.11 18.45 -9.72
C TRP A 343 0.06 18.62 -11.24
N LEU A 344 1.10 19.21 -11.83
CA LEU A 344 1.21 19.32 -13.29
C LEU A 344 1.26 17.93 -13.95
N GLY A 345 2.02 17.00 -13.38
CA GLY A 345 2.10 15.61 -13.84
C GLY A 345 0.74 14.91 -13.80
N LEU A 346 -0.03 15.09 -12.72
CA LEU A 346 -1.39 14.58 -12.62
C LEU A 346 -2.28 15.17 -13.72
N PHE A 347 -2.25 16.49 -13.90
CA PHE A 347 -3.04 17.16 -14.93
C PHE A 347 -2.71 16.63 -16.34
N LEU A 348 -1.42 16.51 -16.68
CA LEU A 348 -0.98 16.00 -17.97
C LEU A 348 -1.41 14.54 -18.20
N VAL A 349 -1.29 13.68 -17.18
CA VAL A 349 -1.73 12.28 -17.27
C VAL A 349 -3.25 12.20 -17.45
N LEU A 350 -4.01 12.99 -16.69
CA LEU A 350 -5.47 13.04 -16.84
C LEU A 350 -5.86 13.54 -18.23
N ALA A 351 -5.21 14.59 -18.75
CA ALA A 351 -5.44 15.10 -20.10
C ALA A 351 -5.15 14.04 -21.18
N LEU A 352 -4.04 13.31 -21.04
CA LEU A 352 -3.69 12.20 -21.94
C LEU A 352 -4.72 11.07 -21.89
N CYS A 353 -5.15 10.67 -20.69
CA CYS A 353 -6.19 9.66 -20.53
C CYS A 353 -7.51 10.13 -21.14
N THR A 354 -7.92 11.39 -20.93
CA THR A 354 -9.10 11.97 -21.56
C THR A 354 -9.01 11.87 -23.08
N LEU A 355 -7.89 12.27 -23.67
CA LEU A 355 -7.69 12.17 -25.12
C LEU A 355 -7.79 10.74 -25.62
N LEU A 356 -7.17 9.78 -24.94
CA LEU A 356 -7.16 8.37 -25.33
C LEU A 356 -8.55 7.71 -25.22
N TYR A 357 -9.28 7.93 -24.12
CA TYR A 357 -10.60 7.32 -23.94
C TYR A 357 -11.66 7.94 -24.86
N HIS A 358 -11.55 9.23 -25.15
CA HIS A 358 -12.41 9.90 -26.14
C HIS A 358 -12.04 9.57 -27.58
N TRP A 359 -10.77 9.27 -27.87
CA TRP A 359 -10.36 8.75 -29.17
C TRP A 359 -10.91 7.34 -29.42
N LYS A 360 -10.92 6.49 -28.38
CA LYS A 360 -11.40 5.10 -28.49
C LYS A 360 -12.91 4.99 -28.75
N ARG A 361 -13.70 5.94 -28.23
CA ARG A 361 -15.15 5.76 -28.07
C ARG A 361 -15.94 6.85 -28.81
N PRO A 362 -16.65 6.52 -29.90
CA PRO A 362 -17.53 7.46 -30.58
C PRO A 362 -18.78 7.76 -29.75
N GLY A 363 -19.46 8.87 -30.07
CA GLY A 363 -20.73 9.27 -29.47
C GLY A 363 -20.60 9.92 -28.08
N VAL A 364 -19.39 10.24 -27.64
CA VAL A 364 -19.16 10.96 -26.36
C VAL A 364 -19.18 12.47 -26.57
N TRP A 365 -19.49 13.24 -25.51
CA TRP A 365 -19.70 14.70 -25.58
C TRP A 365 -18.55 15.52 -26.21
N LEU A 366 -17.33 15.00 -26.17
CA LEU A 366 -16.14 15.54 -26.80
C LEU A 366 -15.79 14.63 -28.00
N PRO A 367 -16.15 15.01 -29.24
CA PRO A 367 -16.12 14.15 -30.42
C PRO A 367 -14.71 14.00 -31.03
N ILE A 368 -13.75 13.57 -30.20
CA ILE A 368 -12.35 13.40 -30.62
C ILE A 368 -12.23 12.26 -31.63
N SER A 369 -12.97 11.16 -31.43
CA SER A 369 -12.92 10.01 -32.34
C SER A 369 -13.40 10.36 -33.75
N GLU A 370 -14.49 11.11 -33.85
CA GLU A 370 -15.14 11.52 -35.10
C GLU A 370 -14.27 12.54 -35.83
N TRP A 371 -13.77 13.54 -35.09
CA TRP A 371 -12.84 14.51 -35.63
C TRP A 371 -11.57 13.83 -36.15
N TRP A 372 -10.97 12.93 -35.37
CA TRP A 372 -9.76 12.20 -35.76
C TRP A 372 -9.99 11.32 -36.99
N SER A 373 -11.10 10.60 -37.03
CA SER A 373 -11.49 9.77 -38.19
C SER A 373 -11.77 10.62 -39.42
N SER A 374 -12.36 11.82 -39.28
CA SER A 374 -12.62 12.72 -40.41
C SER A 374 -11.34 13.19 -41.11
N GLN A 375 -10.22 13.24 -40.37
CA GLN A 375 -8.91 13.59 -40.91
C GLN A 375 -8.15 12.39 -41.51
N GLY A 376 -8.79 11.20 -41.59
CA GLY A 376 -8.12 9.96 -41.96
C GLY A 376 -7.12 9.48 -40.89
N GLY A 377 -7.33 9.88 -39.64
CA GLY A 377 -6.48 9.48 -38.52
C GLY A 377 -6.60 7.99 -38.19
N PHE A 378 -5.50 7.41 -37.74
CA PHE A 378 -5.42 6.01 -37.33
C PHE A 378 -6.51 5.60 -36.30
N PRO A 379 -7.17 4.44 -36.43
CA PRO A 379 -6.91 3.34 -37.36
C PRO A 379 -7.74 3.40 -38.67
N ALA A 380 -8.35 4.53 -39.02
CA ALA A 380 -9.18 4.63 -40.22
C ALA A 380 -8.36 4.30 -41.49
N GLY A 381 -8.86 3.37 -42.31
CA GLY A 381 -8.26 2.98 -43.60
C GLY A 381 -7.12 1.95 -43.51
N VAL A 382 -6.76 1.51 -42.31
CA VAL A 382 -5.72 0.50 -42.07
C VAL A 382 -6.13 -0.88 -42.63
N ASP A 383 -7.41 -1.21 -42.54
CA ASP A 383 -8.05 -2.37 -43.17
C ASP A 383 -7.90 -2.36 -44.70
N ARG A 384 -8.11 -1.20 -45.34
CA ARG A 384 -7.97 -1.02 -46.79
C ARG A 384 -6.53 -1.18 -47.26
N TRP A 385 -5.59 -0.70 -46.45
CA TRP A 385 -4.17 -0.92 -46.70
C TRP A 385 -3.81 -2.41 -46.66
N TRP A 386 -4.27 -3.14 -45.63
CA TRP A 386 -4.01 -4.57 -45.49
C TRP A 386 -4.67 -5.41 -46.59
N THR A 387 -5.94 -5.15 -46.88
CA THR A 387 -6.68 -5.83 -47.95
C THR A 387 -6.11 -5.51 -49.35
N GLY A 388 -5.49 -4.34 -49.52
CA GLY A 388 -4.75 -3.97 -50.73
C GLY A 388 -3.47 -4.78 -50.98
N LEU A 389 -2.95 -5.50 -49.98
CA LEU A 389 -1.80 -6.40 -50.14
C LEU A 389 -2.16 -7.73 -50.84
N GLY A 390 -3.46 -8.02 -51.03
CA GLY A 390 -3.97 -9.17 -51.78
C GLY A 390 -3.74 -10.54 -51.12
N GLY A 391 -4.32 -11.59 -51.71
CA GLY A 391 -4.14 -12.98 -51.27
C GLY A 391 -4.82 -13.30 -49.94
N SER A 392 -4.12 -13.96 -49.01
CA SER A 392 -4.66 -14.31 -47.68
C SER A 392 -5.06 -13.09 -46.83
N PHE A 393 -4.64 -11.88 -47.18
CA PHE A 393 -5.02 -10.65 -46.46
C PHE A 393 -6.42 -10.14 -46.84
N SER A 394 -6.93 -10.52 -48.02
CA SER A 394 -8.29 -10.19 -48.46
C SER A 394 -9.33 -11.26 -48.09
N ASP A 395 -8.89 -12.47 -47.74
CA ASP A 395 -9.78 -13.59 -47.41
C ASP A 395 -10.04 -13.67 -45.91
N SER A 396 -11.24 -13.24 -45.50
CA SER A 396 -11.70 -13.20 -44.11
C SER A 396 -11.87 -14.59 -43.49
N THR A 397 -11.86 -15.67 -44.27
CA THR A 397 -11.88 -17.05 -43.74
C THR A 397 -10.53 -17.49 -43.17
N THR A 398 -9.45 -16.81 -43.56
CA THR A 398 -8.11 -17.03 -43.01
C THR A 398 -7.88 -16.24 -41.72
N TRP A 399 -6.95 -16.70 -40.88
CA TRP A 399 -6.54 -15.97 -39.66
C TRP A 399 -6.02 -14.56 -39.96
N ILE A 400 -5.33 -14.40 -41.09
CA ILE A 400 -4.69 -13.14 -41.48
C ILE A 400 -5.73 -12.15 -42.01
N GLY A 401 -6.69 -12.60 -42.82
CA GLY A 401 -7.80 -11.74 -43.27
C GLY A 401 -8.76 -11.37 -42.14
N THR A 402 -9.02 -12.28 -41.20
CA THR A 402 -9.78 -11.93 -39.98
C THR A 402 -9.06 -10.86 -39.16
N LEU A 403 -7.75 -10.96 -39.00
CA LEU A 403 -6.94 -9.94 -38.34
C LEU A 403 -7.05 -8.59 -39.08
N ALA A 404 -6.99 -8.59 -40.41
CA ALA A 404 -7.12 -7.36 -41.21
C ALA A 404 -8.42 -6.60 -40.93
N THR A 405 -9.54 -7.31 -40.75
CA THR A 405 -10.83 -6.68 -40.38
C THR A 405 -10.83 -6.15 -38.94
N SER A 406 -10.21 -6.87 -38.01
CA SER A 406 -10.22 -6.53 -36.58
C SER A 406 -9.33 -5.34 -36.26
N VAL A 407 -8.26 -5.15 -37.03
CA VAL A 407 -7.32 -4.02 -36.89
C VAL A 407 -7.95 -2.68 -37.29
N ALA A 408 -9.08 -2.69 -38.01
CA ALA A 408 -9.87 -1.50 -38.30
C ALA A 408 -10.47 -0.88 -37.02
N GLU A 409 -10.69 -1.68 -35.98
CA GLU A 409 -11.37 -1.23 -34.77
C GLU A 409 -10.38 -0.53 -33.80
N ALA A 410 -10.72 0.68 -33.35
CA ALA A 410 -9.96 1.34 -32.27
C ALA A 410 -9.92 0.49 -30.98
N GLY A 411 -10.97 -0.31 -30.74
CA GLY A 411 -11.05 -1.27 -29.63
C GLY A 411 -9.97 -2.35 -29.68
N PHE A 412 -9.59 -2.83 -30.86
CA PHE A 412 -8.52 -3.81 -31.05
C PHE A 412 -7.18 -3.24 -30.58
N TRP A 413 -6.82 -2.05 -31.05
CA TRP A 413 -5.55 -1.39 -30.69
C TRP A 413 -5.45 -1.04 -29.22
N TYR A 414 -6.55 -0.57 -28.62
CA TYR A 414 -6.61 -0.37 -27.17
C TYR A 414 -6.38 -1.68 -26.41
N SER A 415 -7.06 -2.76 -26.81
CA SER A 415 -6.97 -4.06 -26.14
C SER A 415 -5.60 -4.71 -26.32
N LEU A 416 -4.98 -4.53 -27.49
CA LEU A 416 -3.61 -4.93 -27.77
C LEU A 416 -2.63 -4.15 -26.88
N LEU A 417 -2.72 -2.81 -26.85
CA LEU A 417 -1.89 -1.97 -25.99
C LEU A 417 -2.03 -2.36 -24.51
N TYR A 418 -3.26 -2.55 -24.06
CA TYR A 418 -3.55 -2.98 -22.68
C TYR A 418 -2.89 -4.33 -22.37
N THR A 419 -3.04 -5.30 -23.26
CA THR A 419 -2.45 -6.64 -23.12
C THR A 419 -0.92 -6.60 -23.12
N LEU A 420 -0.31 -5.78 -23.99
CA LEU A 420 1.14 -5.57 -24.02
C LEU A 420 1.65 -4.91 -22.73
N ILE A 421 0.94 -3.92 -22.19
CA ILE A 421 1.29 -3.30 -20.91
C ILE A 421 1.24 -4.35 -19.79
N VAL A 422 0.16 -5.12 -19.68
CA VAL A 422 0.03 -6.17 -18.66
C VAL A 422 1.14 -7.22 -18.79
N LEU A 423 1.51 -7.61 -20.01
CA LEU A 423 2.60 -8.55 -20.27
C LEU A 423 3.96 -7.97 -19.85
N VAL A 424 4.34 -6.80 -20.36
CA VAL A 424 5.65 -6.18 -20.12
C VAL A 424 5.83 -5.84 -18.64
N PHE A 425 4.84 -5.18 -18.02
CA PHE A 425 4.91 -4.85 -16.61
C PHE A 425 4.70 -6.07 -15.71
N GLY A 426 4.00 -7.10 -16.17
CA GLY A 426 3.92 -8.39 -15.50
C GLY A 426 5.26 -9.11 -15.43
N ILE A 427 6.03 -9.14 -16.52
CA ILE A 427 7.40 -9.68 -16.52
C ILE A 427 8.29 -8.87 -15.57
N ARG A 428 8.20 -7.53 -15.60
CA ARG A 428 8.94 -6.66 -14.67
C ARG A 428 8.57 -6.93 -13.20
N ARG A 429 7.28 -7.12 -12.90
CA ARG A 429 6.78 -7.46 -11.56
C ARG A 429 7.39 -8.78 -11.07
N MET A 430 7.35 -9.83 -11.89
CA MET A 430 7.92 -11.13 -11.52
C MET A 430 9.43 -11.10 -11.30
N ARG A 431 10.16 -10.24 -12.01
CA ARG A 431 11.61 -10.01 -11.79
C ARG A 431 11.87 -9.25 -10.48
N ARG A 432 11.01 -8.29 -10.14
CA ARG A 432 11.14 -7.48 -8.93
C ARG A 432 10.81 -8.27 -7.66
N ARG A 433 9.77 -9.11 -7.74
CA ARG A 433 9.15 -9.87 -6.65
C ARG A 433 9.17 -11.37 -6.97
N PRO A 434 10.30 -12.06 -6.77
CA PRO A 434 10.49 -13.42 -7.26
C PRO A 434 9.88 -14.48 -6.32
N THR A 435 8.60 -14.37 -5.98
CA THR A 435 7.88 -15.39 -5.18
C THR A 435 7.03 -16.31 -6.07
N PRO A 436 6.83 -17.59 -5.68
CA PRO A 436 5.92 -18.49 -6.38
C PRO A 436 4.50 -17.91 -6.51
N TYR A 437 4.00 -17.25 -5.44
CA TYR A 437 2.71 -16.59 -5.45
C TYR A 437 2.58 -15.54 -6.56
N VAL A 438 3.54 -14.60 -6.63
CA VAL A 438 3.51 -13.52 -7.62
C VAL A 438 3.65 -14.07 -9.04
N ARG A 439 4.47 -15.11 -9.25
CA ARG A 439 4.61 -15.74 -10.58
C ARG A 439 3.30 -16.33 -11.07
N TRP A 440 2.66 -17.21 -10.29
CA TRP A 440 1.40 -17.82 -10.67
C TRP A 440 0.29 -16.79 -10.85
N GLN A 441 0.16 -15.85 -9.92
CA GLN A 441 -0.82 -14.77 -10.02
C GLN A 441 -0.64 -13.96 -11.30
N THR A 442 0.59 -13.55 -11.60
CA THR A 442 0.87 -12.68 -12.76
C THR A 442 0.64 -13.41 -14.07
N TRP A 443 1.04 -14.68 -14.17
CA TRP A 443 0.76 -15.48 -15.37
C TRP A 443 -0.75 -15.69 -15.57
N THR A 444 -1.51 -16.00 -14.53
CA THR A 444 -2.97 -16.11 -14.63
C THR A 444 -3.60 -14.82 -15.14
N LEU A 445 -3.18 -13.66 -14.61
CA LEU A 445 -3.67 -12.35 -15.05
C LEU A 445 -3.31 -12.06 -16.51
N ILE A 446 -2.09 -12.37 -16.95
CA ILE A 446 -1.65 -12.23 -18.34
C ILE A 446 -2.49 -13.13 -19.25
N SER A 447 -2.69 -14.40 -18.88
CA SER A 447 -3.45 -15.36 -19.67
C SER A 447 -4.92 -14.95 -19.80
N ILE A 448 -5.56 -14.48 -18.73
CA ILE A 448 -6.94 -14.00 -18.78
C ILE A 448 -7.05 -12.71 -19.60
N GLN A 449 -6.08 -11.81 -19.53
CA GLN A 449 -6.09 -10.62 -20.38
C GLN A 449 -5.87 -10.95 -21.86
N ALA A 450 -4.93 -11.85 -22.18
CA ALA A 450 -4.57 -12.15 -23.55
C ALA A 450 -5.59 -13.07 -24.25
N LEU A 451 -6.12 -14.07 -23.56
CA LEU A 451 -6.95 -15.10 -24.19
C LEU A 451 -8.43 -14.68 -24.25
N PRO A 452 -9.22 -14.71 -23.15
CA PRO A 452 -10.65 -14.40 -23.22
C PRO A 452 -10.95 -12.91 -23.43
N LEU A 453 -10.05 -11.99 -23.08
CA LEU A 453 -10.27 -10.55 -23.19
C LEU A 453 -9.58 -9.87 -24.38
N PHE A 454 -8.86 -10.61 -25.21
CA PHE A 454 -8.27 -10.06 -26.43
C PHE A 454 -8.41 -11.02 -27.61
N VAL A 455 -7.74 -12.18 -27.56
CA VAL A 455 -7.72 -13.14 -28.68
C VAL A 455 -9.12 -13.71 -28.98
N LEU A 456 -9.93 -13.99 -27.96
CA LEU A 456 -11.27 -14.57 -28.15
C LEU A 456 -12.23 -13.64 -28.93
N PRO A 457 -12.51 -12.41 -28.48
CA PRO A 457 -13.46 -11.52 -29.15
C PRO A 457 -12.94 -10.94 -30.47
N TYR A 458 -11.64 -10.72 -30.60
CA TYR A 458 -11.08 -10.04 -31.78
C TYR A 458 -10.46 -10.98 -32.81
N LEU A 459 -10.24 -12.26 -32.53
CA LEU A 459 -9.64 -13.19 -33.50
C LEU A 459 -10.44 -14.47 -33.61
N ILE A 460 -10.65 -15.19 -32.50
CA ILE A 460 -11.27 -16.52 -32.53
C ILE A 460 -12.73 -16.44 -32.97
N LEU A 461 -13.55 -15.61 -32.32
CA LEU A 461 -14.99 -15.54 -32.63
C LEU A 461 -15.27 -15.02 -34.05
N PRO A 462 -14.62 -13.93 -34.52
CA PRO A 462 -14.77 -13.49 -35.90
C PRO A 462 -14.31 -14.55 -36.92
N TRP A 463 -13.19 -15.23 -36.66
CA TRP A 463 -12.68 -16.28 -37.54
C TRP A 463 -13.65 -17.46 -37.64
N LEU A 464 -14.22 -17.91 -36.52
CA LEU A 464 -15.24 -18.97 -36.50
C LEU A 464 -16.51 -18.55 -37.25
N GLY A 465 -16.92 -17.29 -37.11
CA GLY A 465 -18.05 -16.72 -37.85
C GLY A 465 -17.82 -16.72 -39.35
N ASN A 466 -16.65 -16.25 -39.81
CA ASN A 466 -16.29 -16.21 -41.23
C ASN A 466 -16.15 -17.61 -41.85
N ASN A 467 -15.85 -18.63 -41.05
CA ASN A 467 -15.81 -20.05 -41.48
C ASN A 467 -17.19 -20.74 -41.43
N GLY A 468 -18.26 -19.97 -41.18
CA GLY A 468 -19.64 -20.46 -41.24
C GLY A 468 -20.08 -21.31 -40.05
N LEU A 469 -19.33 -21.33 -38.93
CA LEU A 469 -19.74 -22.07 -37.73
C LEU A 469 -21.07 -21.56 -37.15
N PHE A 470 -21.36 -20.27 -37.35
CA PHE A 470 -22.55 -19.60 -36.80
C PHE A 470 -23.70 -19.46 -37.81
N ASP A 471 -23.60 -20.10 -38.98
CA ASP A 471 -24.59 -19.97 -40.05
C ASP A 471 -25.73 -21.00 -39.93
N ALA A 472 -25.47 -22.16 -39.31
CA ALA A 472 -26.44 -23.24 -39.18
C ALA A 472 -26.32 -24.05 -37.87
N GLY A 473 -27.40 -24.78 -37.55
CA GLY A 473 -27.43 -25.76 -36.46
C GLY A 473 -27.25 -25.17 -35.06
N TRP A 474 -26.55 -25.91 -34.21
CA TRP A 474 -26.29 -25.52 -32.82
C TRP A 474 -25.41 -24.26 -32.71
N GLY A 475 -24.45 -24.08 -33.63
CA GLY A 475 -23.56 -22.92 -33.65
C GLY A 475 -24.31 -21.60 -33.88
N ARG A 476 -25.31 -21.61 -34.77
CA ARG A 476 -26.21 -20.45 -34.95
C ARG A 476 -27.05 -20.17 -33.69
N THR A 477 -27.61 -21.20 -33.07
CA THR A 477 -28.41 -21.03 -31.84
C THR A 477 -27.57 -20.43 -30.70
N PHE A 478 -26.34 -20.92 -30.55
CA PHE A 478 -25.38 -20.40 -29.58
C PHE A 478 -24.99 -18.95 -29.86
N ALA A 479 -24.66 -18.64 -31.12
CA ALA A 479 -24.28 -17.30 -31.54
C ALA A 479 -25.45 -16.30 -31.43
N ASP A 480 -26.66 -16.67 -31.82
CA ASP A 480 -27.84 -15.79 -31.71
C ASP A 480 -28.18 -15.50 -30.23
N ALA A 481 -27.93 -16.45 -29.33
CA ALA A 481 -28.16 -16.27 -27.90
C ALA A 481 -27.14 -15.34 -27.22
N LEU A 482 -25.87 -15.34 -27.66
CA LEU A 482 -24.78 -14.62 -26.99
C LEU A 482 -24.24 -13.42 -27.79
N PHE A 483 -24.29 -13.47 -29.11
CA PHE A 483 -23.68 -12.52 -30.05
C PHE A 483 -24.71 -12.13 -31.12
N PRO A 484 -25.65 -11.23 -30.80
CA PRO A 484 -26.66 -10.78 -31.74
C PRO A 484 -26.00 -10.15 -32.98
N VAL A 485 -26.71 -10.23 -34.10
CA VAL A 485 -26.30 -9.62 -35.37
C VAL A 485 -26.44 -8.10 -35.25
N ALA A 486 -25.40 -7.37 -35.63
CA ALA A 486 -25.39 -5.91 -35.61
C ALA A 486 -25.08 -5.38 -37.01
N GLU A 487 -26.05 -4.69 -37.61
CA GLU A 487 -25.89 -4.06 -38.92
C GLU A 487 -24.88 -2.91 -38.82
N GLY A 488 -23.88 -2.89 -39.72
CA GLY A 488 -22.83 -1.87 -39.74
C GLY A 488 -21.67 -2.10 -38.76
N TYR A 489 -21.67 -3.19 -38.00
CA TYR A 489 -20.52 -3.63 -37.21
C TYR A 489 -19.63 -4.55 -38.07
N GLY A 490 -18.34 -4.21 -38.22
CA GLY A 490 -17.44 -4.86 -39.20
C GLY A 490 -17.47 -6.40 -39.19
N PRO A 491 -17.35 -7.07 -38.04
CA PRO A 491 -17.44 -8.54 -37.91
C PRO A 491 -18.85 -9.15 -38.09
N GLY A 492 -19.90 -8.35 -38.30
CA GLY A 492 -21.29 -8.78 -38.49
C GLY A 492 -22.07 -9.15 -37.21
N ARG A 493 -21.39 -9.59 -36.14
CA ARG A 493 -21.99 -9.92 -34.82
C ARG A 493 -21.22 -9.26 -33.69
N GLU A 494 -21.91 -8.96 -32.59
CA GLU A 494 -21.34 -8.27 -31.41
C GLU A 494 -20.43 -9.16 -30.54
N TYR A 495 -19.32 -9.66 -31.10
CA TYR A 495 -18.40 -10.58 -30.41
C TYR A 495 -17.73 -9.99 -29.16
N TRP A 496 -17.64 -8.65 -29.06
CA TRP A 496 -17.13 -7.95 -27.88
C TRP A 496 -17.93 -8.28 -26.60
N ARG A 497 -19.19 -8.72 -26.71
CA ARG A 497 -19.98 -9.19 -25.55
C ARG A 497 -19.33 -10.33 -24.79
N ALA A 498 -18.41 -11.08 -25.43
CA ALA A 498 -17.63 -12.14 -24.79
C ALA A 498 -16.80 -11.65 -23.60
N PHE A 499 -16.51 -10.34 -23.48
CA PHE A 499 -15.90 -9.78 -22.28
C PHE A 499 -16.70 -10.09 -21.01
N GLY A 500 -18.03 -10.19 -21.11
CA GLY A 500 -18.92 -10.55 -20.01
C GLY A 500 -18.71 -11.97 -19.47
N LEU A 501 -18.01 -12.87 -20.17
CA LEU A 501 -17.63 -14.19 -19.64
C LEU A 501 -16.65 -14.06 -18.45
N ILE A 502 -15.83 -13.01 -18.45
CA ILE A 502 -14.86 -12.73 -17.40
C ILE A 502 -15.35 -11.60 -16.51
N LEU A 503 -15.89 -10.53 -17.10
CA LEU A 503 -16.33 -9.33 -16.39
C LEU A 503 -17.76 -9.50 -15.89
N ALA A 504 -17.91 -9.86 -14.62
CA ALA A 504 -19.21 -10.06 -14.00
C ALA A 504 -20.02 -8.75 -13.87
N TRP A 505 -21.35 -8.85 -13.81
CA TRP A 505 -22.21 -7.76 -13.37
C TRP A 505 -21.90 -7.40 -11.90
N PRO A 506 -21.91 -6.12 -11.48
CA PRO A 506 -22.27 -4.91 -12.23
C PRO A 506 -21.10 -4.22 -12.96
N LEU A 507 -19.92 -4.85 -13.05
CA LEU A 507 -18.78 -4.23 -13.74
C LEU A 507 -19.01 -4.15 -15.25
N PHE A 508 -19.55 -5.23 -15.85
CA PHE A 508 -19.91 -5.23 -17.27
C PHE A 508 -21.39 -4.97 -17.45
N PHE A 509 -21.72 -3.69 -17.62
CA PHE A 509 -23.09 -3.20 -17.69
C PHE A 509 -23.80 -3.64 -18.99
N TRP A 510 -23.10 -3.58 -20.13
CA TRP A 510 -23.68 -3.66 -21.47
C TRP A 510 -24.34 -5.00 -21.88
N ASN A 511 -24.07 -6.10 -21.15
CA ASN A 511 -24.72 -7.40 -21.42
C ASN A 511 -26.06 -7.58 -20.70
N VAL A 512 -26.31 -6.80 -19.65
CA VAL A 512 -27.57 -6.83 -18.89
C VAL A 512 -28.52 -5.73 -19.36
N PHE A 513 -27.99 -4.66 -19.96
CA PHE A 513 -28.72 -3.45 -20.27
C PHE A 513 -28.81 -3.22 -21.78
N THR A 514 -29.58 -4.06 -22.45
CA THR A 514 -29.82 -4.05 -23.91
C THR A 514 -31.24 -3.64 -24.24
N ASP A 515 -31.51 -3.27 -25.50
CA ASP A 515 -32.87 -2.91 -25.95
C ASP A 515 -33.86 -4.06 -25.73
N GLN A 516 -33.49 -5.27 -26.15
CA GLN A 516 -34.22 -6.50 -25.88
C GLN A 516 -33.46 -7.38 -24.87
N PRO A 517 -34.14 -8.12 -23.98
CA PRO A 517 -33.47 -8.93 -22.96
C PRO A 517 -32.72 -10.10 -23.59
N LEU A 518 -31.38 -10.08 -23.49
CA LEU A 518 -30.53 -11.21 -23.87
C LEU A 518 -30.54 -12.26 -22.76
N MET A 519 -31.52 -13.17 -22.80
CA MET A 519 -31.77 -14.15 -21.74
C MET A 519 -30.53 -14.96 -21.33
N ALA A 520 -29.71 -15.39 -22.30
CA ALA A 520 -28.48 -16.13 -22.01
C ALA A 520 -27.50 -15.30 -21.15
N TRP A 521 -27.33 -14.02 -21.46
CA TRP A 521 -26.47 -13.12 -20.69
C TRP A 521 -27.03 -12.76 -19.32
N LEU A 522 -28.34 -12.62 -19.19
CA LEU A 522 -29.00 -12.42 -17.89
C LEU A 522 -28.74 -13.62 -16.97
N VAL A 523 -28.92 -14.85 -17.48
CA VAL A 523 -28.66 -16.08 -16.73
C VAL A 523 -27.18 -16.23 -16.36
N ILE A 524 -26.27 -16.01 -17.32
CA ILE A 524 -24.81 -16.06 -17.07
C ILE A 524 -24.43 -15.04 -16.00
N SER A 525 -24.89 -13.79 -16.11
CA SER A 525 -24.58 -12.72 -15.17
C SER A 525 -25.11 -13.03 -13.76
N LEU A 526 -26.33 -13.57 -13.66
CA LEU A 526 -26.92 -13.97 -12.39
C LEU A 526 -26.11 -15.09 -11.73
N ILE A 527 -25.79 -16.16 -12.47
CA ILE A 527 -25.00 -17.29 -11.97
C ILE A 527 -23.59 -16.83 -11.57
N GLN A 528 -22.93 -16.04 -12.41
CA GLN A 528 -21.59 -15.55 -12.15
C GLN A 528 -21.56 -14.67 -10.88
N THR A 529 -22.47 -13.71 -10.76
CA THR A 529 -22.43 -12.71 -9.70
C THR A 529 -22.99 -13.21 -8.36
N PHE A 530 -24.02 -14.06 -8.37
CA PHE A 530 -24.71 -14.48 -7.14
C PHE A 530 -24.45 -15.93 -6.75
N VAL A 531 -23.84 -16.75 -7.61
CA VAL A 531 -23.48 -18.15 -7.29
C VAL A 531 -21.98 -18.34 -7.30
N LEU A 532 -21.32 -18.16 -8.45
CA LEU A 532 -19.90 -18.48 -8.60
C LEU A 532 -19.01 -17.56 -7.76
N LEU A 533 -19.22 -16.24 -7.83
CA LEU A 533 -18.41 -15.27 -7.08
C LEU A 533 -18.54 -15.44 -5.56
N PRO A 534 -19.73 -15.50 -4.95
CA PRO A 534 -19.84 -15.71 -3.50
C PRO A 534 -19.21 -17.02 -3.03
N LEU A 535 -19.40 -18.12 -3.77
CA LEU A 535 -18.77 -19.41 -3.45
C LEU A 535 -17.24 -19.35 -3.53
N ALA A 536 -16.71 -18.74 -4.60
CA ALA A 536 -15.27 -18.57 -4.76
C ALA A 536 -14.67 -17.66 -3.68
N ILE A 537 -15.34 -16.55 -3.35
CA ILE A 537 -14.91 -15.60 -2.30
C ILE A 537 -14.97 -16.25 -0.93
N ARG A 538 -16.00 -17.06 -0.64
CA ARG A 538 -16.10 -17.80 0.62
C ARG A 538 -14.90 -18.72 0.82
N ARG A 539 -14.46 -19.38 -0.25
CA ARG A 539 -13.41 -20.41 -0.22
C ARG A 539 -11.98 -19.86 -0.32
N TRP A 540 -11.76 -18.80 -1.09
CA TRP A 540 -10.42 -18.27 -1.41
C TRP A 540 -10.24 -16.78 -1.09
N GLY A 541 -11.29 -16.11 -0.60
CA GLY A 541 -11.31 -14.68 -0.34
C GLY A 541 -11.52 -13.84 -1.59
N LYS A 542 -11.78 -12.53 -1.40
CA LYS A 542 -12.04 -11.54 -2.45
C LYS A 542 -10.97 -11.51 -3.55
N GLY A 543 -9.73 -11.82 -3.18
CA GLY A 543 -8.60 -11.83 -4.09
C GLY A 543 -8.73 -12.79 -5.28
N VAL A 544 -9.54 -13.85 -5.19
CA VAL A 544 -9.75 -14.81 -6.29
C VAL A 544 -10.20 -14.14 -7.59
N TYR A 545 -10.95 -13.04 -7.49
CA TYR A 545 -11.38 -12.29 -8.67
C TYR A 545 -10.55 -11.02 -8.86
N CYS A 546 -10.57 -10.08 -7.91
CA CYS A 546 -9.89 -8.77 -8.05
C CYS A 546 -8.35 -8.86 -8.16
N GLY A 547 -7.76 -9.97 -7.72
CA GLY A 547 -6.32 -10.22 -7.74
C GLY A 547 -5.86 -11.26 -8.75
N TRP A 548 -6.75 -12.12 -9.27
CA TRP A 548 -6.35 -13.24 -10.14
C TRP A 548 -7.10 -13.31 -11.47
N ILE A 549 -8.30 -12.72 -11.59
CA ILE A 549 -9.15 -12.83 -12.79
C ILE A 549 -9.41 -11.48 -13.45
N CYS A 550 -9.72 -10.44 -12.67
CA CYS A 550 -10.16 -9.15 -13.19
C CYS A 550 -9.04 -8.44 -13.98
N SER A 551 -9.36 -7.96 -15.19
CA SER A 551 -8.44 -7.18 -16.03
C SER A 551 -7.99 -5.88 -15.38
N CYS A 552 -8.89 -5.10 -14.79
CA CYS A 552 -8.54 -3.91 -14.02
C CYS A 552 -7.53 -4.25 -12.90
N GLY A 553 -7.72 -5.42 -12.26
CA GLY A 553 -6.79 -5.98 -11.31
C GLY A 553 -5.43 -6.35 -11.92
N ALA A 554 -5.41 -6.88 -13.14
CA ALA A 554 -4.19 -7.18 -13.88
C ALA A 554 -3.34 -5.93 -14.11
N LEU A 555 -3.94 -4.85 -14.62
CA LEU A 555 -3.24 -3.59 -14.81
C LEU A 555 -2.78 -2.98 -13.47
N ALA A 556 -3.62 -3.05 -12.44
CA ALA A 556 -3.32 -2.57 -11.10
C ALA A 556 -2.12 -3.29 -10.46
N GLU A 557 -2.07 -4.62 -10.54
CA GLU A 557 -1.00 -5.43 -9.95
C GLU A 557 0.30 -5.35 -10.73
N THR A 558 0.24 -5.09 -12.05
CA THR A 558 1.42 -5.04 -12.92
C THR A 558 1.95 -3.61 -13.02
N LEU A 559 1.30 -2.73 -13.78
CA LEU A 559 1.71 -1.34 -13.98
C LEU A 559 1.73 -0.57 -12.65
N GLY A 560 0.74 -0.82 -11.79
CA GLY A 560 0.62 -0.15 -10.49
C GLY A 560 1.59 -0.63 -9.40
N ASP A 561 2.34 -1.73 -9.59
CA ASP A 561 3.18 -2.35 -8.56
C ASP A 561 4.22 -1.41 -7.95
N THR A 562 4.71 -0.45 -8.72
CA THR A 562 5.71 0.53 -8.25
C THR A 562 5.11 1.60 -7.36
N GLN A 563 3.81 1.81 -7.44
CA GLN A 563 3.10 2.92 -6.80
C GLN A 563 2.35 2.49 -5.53
N ARG A 564 2.60 1.28 -4.98
CA ARG A 564 1.80 0.71 -3.88
C ARG A 564 1.66 1.65 -2.69
N ARG A 565 2.79 2.27 -2.31
CA ARG A 565 2.97 3.12 -1.13
C ARG A 565 2.31 4.50 -1.20
N LYS A 566 1.69 4.84 -2.34
CA LYS A 566 1.00 6.13 -2.54
C LYS A 566 -0.48 6.09 -2.20
N MET A 567 -1.02 4.93 -1.80
CA MET A 567 -2.44 4.81 -1.46
C MET A 567 -2.73 5.64 -0.21
N PRO A 568 -3.72 6.55 -0.21
CA PRO A 568 -4.08 7.28 1.01
C PRO A 568 -4.66 6.35 2.08
N HIS A 569 -4.32 6.63 3.34
CA HIS A 569 -4.82 5.92 4.52
C HIS A 569 -5.60 6.87 5.44
N GLY A 570 -6.30 6.31 6.44
CA GLY A 570 -7.00 7.07 7.47
C GLY A 570 -8.53 7.05 7.38
N LYS A 571 -9.18 7.58 8.41
CA LYS A 571 -10.64 7.57 8.59
C LYS A 571 -11.39 8.24 7.43
N MET A 572 -10.92 9.41 6.99
CA MET A 572 -11.55 10.15 5.89
C MET A 572 -11.52 9.32 4.60
N THR A 573 -10.37 8.73 4.28
CA THR A 573 -10.22 7.88 3.09
C THR A 573 -11.09 6.63 3.16
N ASN A 574 -11.26 6.02 4.34
CA ASN A 574 -12.18 4.89 4.51
C ASN A 574 -13.65 5.27 4.26
N ARG A 575 -14.05 6.52 4.55
CA ARG A 575 -15.38 7.02 4.18
C ARG A 575 -15.55 7.14 2.66
N LEU A 576 -14.49 7.44 1.91
CA LEU A 576 -14.56 7.48 0.44
C LEU A 576 -14.83 6.11 -0.19
N ASN A 577 -14.60 5.00 0.52
CA ASN A 577 -14.96 3.66 0.04
C ASN A 577 -16.48 3.52 -0.23
N PHE A 578 -17.33 4.37 0.37
CA PHE A 578 -18.78 4.37 0.11
C PHE A 578 -19.17 4.92 -1.27
N ILE A 579 -18.26 5.58 -1.99
CA ILE A 579 -18.53 5.99 -3.38
C ILE A 579 -18.90 4.76 -4.22
N GLY A 580 -18.17 3.65 -4.07
CA GLY A 580 -18.44 2.40 -4.78
C GLY A 580 -19.76 1.75 -4.34
N GLN A 581 -20.17 1.91 -3.08
CA GLN A 581 -21.48 1.47 -2.61
C GLN A 581 -22.62 2.32 -3.21
N GLY A 582 -22.41 3.63 -3.35
CA GLY A 582 -23.34 4.50 -4.05
C GLY A 582 -23.48 4.14 -5.53
N LEU A 583 -22.36 3.83 -6.21
CA LEU A 583 -22.38 3.37 -7.60
C LEU A 583 -23.05 1.99 -7.75
N LEU A 584 -22.81 1.06 -6.81
CA LEU A 584 -23.53 -0.21 -6.78
C LEU A 584 -25.03 -0.02 -6.62
N LEU A 585 -25.46 0.86 -5.70
CA LEU A 585 -26.88 1.19 -5.53
C LEU A 585 -27.47 1.76 -6.82
N LEU A 586 -26.75 2.65 -7.51
CA LEU A 586 -27.16 3.17 -8.81
C LEU A 586 -27.32 2.05 -9.85
N CYS A 587 -26.36 1.12 -9.95
CA CYS A 587 -26.46 -0.04 -10.84
C CYS A 587 -27.69 -0.91 -10.53
N CYS A 588 -28.01 -1.14 -9.25
CA CYS A 588 -29.21 -1.88 -8.84
C CYS A 588 -30.50 -1.16 -9.23
N VAL A 589 -30.60 0.14 -8.94
CA VAL A 589 -31.78 0.96 -9.31
C VAL A 589 -31.98 0.96 -10.82
N MET A 590 -30.91 1.12 -11.60
CA MET A 590 -31.00 1.03 -13.05
C MET A 590 -31.46 -0.35 -13.52
N CYS A 591 -30.98 -1.43 -12.89
CA CYS A 591 -31.41 -2.81 -13.15
C CYS A 591 -32.91 -2.96 -12.94
N ASP A 592 -33.41 -2.51 -11.79
CA ASP A 592 -34.81 -2.61 -11.44
C ASP A 592 -35.69 -1.81 -12.41
N LEU A 593 -35.30 -0.57 -12.73
CA LEU A 593 -36.00 0.26 -13.73
C LEU A 593 -36.04 -0.42 -15.10
N ARG A 594 -34.94 -1.05 -15.51
CA ARG A 594 -34.88 -1.74 -16.79
C ARG A 594 -35.75 -2.99 -16.82
N VAL A 595 -35.72 -3.79 -15.76
CA VAL A 595 -36.56 -4.99 -15.61
C VAL A 595 -38.04 -4.61 -15.62
N ILE A 596 -38.43 -3.55 -14.91
CA ILE A 596 -39.82 -3.04 -14.90
C ILE A 596 -40.26 -2.62 -16.31
N SER A 597 -39.39 -1.94 -17.06
CA SER A 597 -39.67 -1.54 -18.45
C SER A 597 -39.92 -2.74 -19.36
N TRP A 598 -39.17 -3.84 -19.20
CA TRP A 598 -39.37 -5.06 -19.98
C TRP A 598 -40.60 -5.88 -19.56
N LEU A 599 -40.93 -5.91 -18.27
CA LEU A 599 -42.08 -6.66 -17.77
C LEU A 599 -43.41 -5.98 -18.11
N PHE A 600 -43.43 -4.65 -18.24
CA PHE A 600 -44.66 -3.89 -18.46
C PHE A 600 -44.54 -2.82 -19.56
N PRO A 601 -44.15 -3.18 -20.80
CA PRO A 601 -43.77 -2.23 -21.85
C PRO A 601 -44.86 -1.20 -22.18
N ASP A 602 -46.13 -1.60 -22.18
CA ASP A 602 -47.26 -0.74 -22.55
C ASP A 602 -47.90 0.00 -21.35
N SER A 603 -47.41 -0.25 -20.13
CA SER A 603 -47.93 0.39 -18.93
C SER A 603 -47.31 1.78 -18.71
N THR A 604 -48.03 2.65 -18.01
CA THR A 604 -47.50 3.97 -17.60
C THR A 604 -46.22 3.86 -16.78
N ILE A 605 -46.13 2.83 -15.92
CA ILE A 605 -44.96 2.56 -15.08
C ILE A 605 -43.78 2.07 -15.93
N GLY A 606 -44.03 1.20 -16.92
CA GLY A 606 -43.01 0.68 -17.83
C GLY A 606 -42.41 1.77 -18.72
N LEU A 607 -43.26 2.62 -19.32
CA LEU A 607 -42.81 3.77 -20.11
C LEU A 607 -42.05 4.80 -19.24
N TRP A 608 -42.55 5.08 -18.03
CA TRP A 608 -41.85 5.96 -17.08
C TRP A 608 -40.47 5.40 -16.70
N SER A 609 -40.42 4.13 -16.32
CA SER A 609 -39.16 3.47 -15.91
C SER A 609 -38.14 3.41 -17.05
N GLY A 610 -38.58 3.14 -18.28
CA GLY A 610 -37.75 3.19 -19.49
C GLY A 610 -37.20 4.59 -19.77
N ASN A 611 -38.03 5.63 -19.65
CA ASN A 611 -37.59 7.02 -19.84
C ASN A 611 -36.59 7.47 -18.77
N VAL A 612 -36.83 7.14 -17.50
CA VAL A 612 -35.90 7.45 -16.40
C VAL A 612 -34.58 6.71 -16.61
N TYR A 613 -34.64 5.42 -16.96
CA TYR A 613 -33.45 4.63 -17.29
C TYR A 613 -32.63 5.26 -18.42
N SER A 614 -33.25 5.58 -19.56
CA SER A 614 -32.56 6.21 -20.69
C SER A 614 -32.00 7.59 -20.31
N SER A 615 -32.73 8.36 -19.49
CA SER A 615 -32.25 9.66 -18.99
C SER A 615 -31.01 9.54 -18.11
N ILE A 616 -30.93 8.51 -17.25
CA ILE A 616 -29.74 8.24 -16.44
C ILE A 616 -28.59 7.70 -17.31
N LEU A 617 -28.90 6.85 -18.30
CA LEU A 617 -27.90 6.22 -19.15
C LEU A 617 -27.22 7.22 -20.10
N THR A 618 -28.00 8.07 -20.78
CA THR A 618 -27.53 8.95 -21.87
C THR A 618 -28.07 10.39 -21.81
N GLY A 619 -28.99 10.72 -20.90
CA GLY A 619 -29.78 11.95 -20.96
C GLY A 619 -29.03 13.28 -20.81
N ILE A 620 -28.03 13.35 -19.92
CA ILE A 620 -27.16 14.54 -19.78
C ILE A 620 -25.73 14.14 -20.13
N PRO A 621 -25.12 14.64 -21.22
CA PRO A 621 -23.83 14.15 -21.72
C PRO A 621 -22.66 14.15 -20.71
N LEU A 622 -22.71 15.03 -19.69
CA LEU A 622 -21.68 15.13 -18.63
C LEU A 622 -22.03 14.37 -17.34
N LEU A 623 -23.28 13.93 -17.17
CA LEU A 623 -23.75 13.22 -15.96
C LEU A 623 -24.31 11.83 -16.27
N SER A 624 -24.26 11.43 -17.55
CA SER A 624 -24.73 10.15 -18.02
C SER A 624 -23.88 9.04 -17.40
N TYR A 625 -24.51 7.90 -17.05
CA TYR A 625 -23.78 6.74 -16.54
C TYR A 625 -22.64 6.34 -17.50
N GLU A 626 -22.94 6.36 -18.79
CA GLU A 626 -22.02 6.07 -19.87
C GLU A 626 -20.74 6.92 -19.84
N TRP A 627 -20.85 8.23 -19.61
CA TRP A 627 -19.66 9.08 -19.55
C TRP A 627 -19.05 9.10 -18.13
N THR A 628 -19.86 9.32 -17.11
CA THR A 628 -19.37 9.49 -15.73
C THR A 628 -18.75 8.21 -15.19
N VAL A 629 -19.39 7.05 -15.35
CA VAL A 629 -18.91 5.79 -14.76
C VAL A 629 -17.91 5.10 -15.68
N ASP A 630 -18.25 4.90 -16.96
CA ASP A 630 -17.40 4.10 -17.87
C ASP A 630 -16.19 4.89 -18.41
N VAL A 631 -16.35 6.18 -18.75
CA VAL A 631 -15.25 6.99 -19.29
C VAL A 631 -14.47 7.69 -18.18
N LEU A 632 -15.13 8.46 -17.32
CA LEU A 632 -14.47 9.26 -16.30
C LEU A 632 -13.95 8.39 -15.15
N PHE A 633 -14.78 7.65 -14.42
CA PHE A 633 -14.32 6.91 -13.25
C PHE A 633 -13.49 5.66 -13.60
N SER A 634 -13.98 4.79 -14.48
CA SER A 634 -13.29 3.54 -14.86
C SER A 634 -12.06 3.82 -15.73
N GLY A 635 -12.18 4.75 -16.68
CA GLY A 635 -11.12 5.08 -17.63
C GLY A 635 -10.13 6.13 -17.13
N ILE A 636 -10.55 7.40 -17.17
CA ILE A 636 -9.70 8.58 -16.98
C ILE A 636 -9.13 8.64 -15.56
N LEU A 637 -9.99 8.64 -14.55
CA LEU A 637 -9.59 8.65 -13.14
C LEU A 637 -9.02 7.29 -12.74
N GLY A 638 -9.60 6.21 -13.25
CA GLY A 638 -9.18 4.86 -12.90
C GLY A 638 -7.71 4.64 -13.19
N VAL A 639 -7.27 4.84 -14.44
CA VAL A 639 -5.87 4.67 -14.83
C VAL A 639 -5.05 5.92 -14.51
N GLY A 640 -5.58 7.13 -14.75
CA GLY A 640 -4.82 8.37 -14.61
C GLY A 640 -4.35 8.67 -13.18
N LEU A 641 -5.06 8.16 -12.17
CA LEU A 641 -4.66 8.30 -10.78
C LEU A 641 -3.58 7.30 -10.33
N TYR A 642 -3.22 6.27 -11.12
CA TYR A 642 -2.29 5.21 -10.69
C TYR A 642 -0.92 5.74 -10.26
N TRP A 643 -0.38 6.72 -11.00
CA TRP A 643 0.93 7.30 -10.73
C TRP A 643 0.97 8.17 -9.47
N HIS A 644 -0.19 8.63 -8.99
CA HIS A 644 -0.30 9.58 -7.89
C HIS A 644 -0.94 8.98 -6.63
N PHE A 645 -1.88 8.04 -6.78
CA PHE A 645 -2.69 7.50 -5.68
C PHE A 645 -2.70 5.95 -5.64
N SER A 646 -1.71 5.28 -6.23
CA SER A 646 -1.54 3.82 -6.27
C SER A 646 -2.42 3.12 -7.31
N GLY A 647 -2.03 1.90 -7.70
CA GLY A 647 -2.67 1.17 -8.81
C GLY A 647 -4.10 0.68 -8.58
N ARG A 648 -4.70 0.88 -7.40
CA ARG A 648 -6.02 0.30 -7.05
C ARG A 648 -7.07 1.33 -6.65
N VAL A 649 -6.88 2.60 -7.01
CA VAL A 649 -7.83 3.69 -6.71
C VAL A 649 -9.24 3.37 -7.22
N TRP A 650 -9.39 3.00 -8.50
CA TRP A 650 -10.67 2.56 -9.06
C TRP A 650 -11.27 1.38 -8.28
N CYS A 651 -10.47 0.33 -8.07
CA CYS A 651 -10.90 -0.90 -7.41
C CYS A 651 -11.34 -0.68 -5.96
N ARG A 652 -10.75 0.31 -5.26
CA ARG A 652 -11.05 0.62 -3.86
C ARG A 652 -12.28 1.51 -3.73
N PHE A 653 -12.33 2.60 -4.52
CA PHE A 653 -13.27 3.69 -4.28
C PHE A 653 -14.50 3.64 -5.16
N ALA A 654 -14.43 3.16 -6.40
CA ALA A 654 -15.51 3.38 -7.36
C ALA A 654 -15.98 2.12 -8.12
N CYS A 655 -15.23 1.02 -8.10
CA CYS A 655 -15.65 -0.21 -8.77
C CYS A 655 -16.90 -0.82 -8.11
N PRO A 656 -18.06 -0.88 -8.80
CA PRO A 656 -19.32 -1.35 -8.20
C PRO A 656 -19.27 -2.86 -7.91
N LEU A 657 -18.55 -3.63 -8.73
CA LEU A 657 -18.33 -5.06 -8.47
C LEU A 657 -17.45 -5.28 -7.23
N ALA A 658 -16.41 -4.46 -7.01
CA ALA A 658 -15.61 -4.55 -5.80
C ALA A 658 -16.44 -4.19 -4.55
N ALA A 659 -17.34 -3.22 -4.67
CA ALA A 659 -18.28 -2.85 -3.61
C ALA A 659 -19.24 -3.99 -3.26
N LEU A 660 -19.80 -4.69 -4.26
CA LEU A 660 -20.61 -5.88 -4.05
C LEU A 660 -19.80 -7.00 -3.38
N MET A 661 -18.57 -7.23 -3.87
CA MET A 661 -17.67 -8.23 -3.29
C MET A 661 -17.23 -7.91 -1.86
N ASN A 662 -17.26 -6.65 -1.41
CA ASN A 662 -17.00 -6.33 0.00
C ASN A 662 -18.04 -6.97 0.93
N ILE A 663 -19.29 -7.08 0.47
CA ILE A 663 -20.39 -7.74 1.20
C ILE A 663 -20.09 -9.25 1.29
N TYR A 664 -19.73 -9.87 0.16
CA TYR A 664 -19.37 -11.30 0.13
C TYR A 664 -18.13 -11.62 0.97
N ALA A 665 -17.14 -10.74 0.97
CA ALA A 665 -15.88 -10.90 1.69
C ALA A 665 -16.05 -10.98 3.21
N ARG A 666 -17.17 -10.50 3.77
CA ARG A 666 -17.50 -10.64 5.19
C ARG A 666 -17.72 -12.11 5.58
N PHE A 667 -18.21 -12.93 4.66
CA PHE A 667 -18.46 -14.36 4.87
C PHE A 667 -17.30 -15.27 4.42
N SER A 668 -16.17 -14.68 4.01
CA SER A 668 -14.95 -15.41 3.65
C SER A 668 -14.27 -16.00 4.89
N ARG A 669 -13.82 -17.26 4.77
CA ARG A 669 -12.95 -17.89 5.76
C ARG A 669 -11.47 -17.64 5.50
N PHE A 670 -11.12 -17.21 4.30
CA PHE A 670 -9.72 -16.97 3.94
C PHE A 670 -9.28 -15.56 4.36
N ARG A 671 -8.21 -15.47 5.16
CA ARG A 671 -7.70 -14.24 5.76
C ARG A 671 -6.17 -14.19 5.75
N ILE A 672 -5.61 -13.01 6.04
CA ILE A 672 -4.20 -12.90 6.42
C ILE A 672 -4.15 -13.08 7.92
N VAL A 673 -3.30 -13.99 8.38
CA VAL A 673 -3.07 -14.30 9.78
C VAL A 673 -1.68 -13.82 10.19
N ALA A 674 -1.54 -13.43 11.45
CA ALA A 674 -0.32 -12.84 11.97
C ALA A 674 0.06 -13.52 13.29
N GLU A 675 1.34 -13.78 13.46
CA GLU A 675 1.88 -14.22 14.74
C GLU A 675 2.29 -13.00 15.58
N LYS A 676 1.45 -12.63 16.55
CA LYS A 676 1.60 -11.40 17.35
C LYS A 676 3.00 -11.26 17.98
N ALA A 677 3.56 -12.34 18.51
CA ALA A 677 4.86 -12.35 19.20
C ALA A 677 6.03 -11.86 18.31
N ARG A 678 5.96 -12.05 16.99
CA ARG A 678 7.03 -11.64 16.06
C ARG A 678 6.79 -10.26 15.42
N CYS A 679 5.68 -9.59 15.74
CA CYS A 679 5.33 -8.30 15.14
C CYS A 679 6.07 -7.14 15.83
N ILE A 680 6.89 -6.41 15.06
CA ILE A 680 7.67 -5.26 15.56
C ILE A 680 7.03 -3.90 15.27
N SER A 681 5.77 -3.85 14.85
CA SER A 681 5.05 -2.58 14.66
C SER A 681 5.72 -1.58 13.68
N CYS A 682 6.47 -2.06 12.69
CA CYS A 682 7.27 -1.23 11.76
C CYS A 682 6.48 -0.51 10.65
N ASN A 683 5.17 -0.70 10.57
CA ASN A 683 4.27 -0.08 9.58
C ASN A 683 4.48 -0.45 8.09
N VAL A 684 5.52 -1.21 7.73
CA VAL A 684 5.84 -1.60 6.33
C VAL A 684 4.66 -2.30 5.64
N CYS A 685 3.98 -3.23 6.32
CA CYS A 685 2.85 -3.98 5.76
C CYS A 685 1.61 -3.10 5.48
N THR A 686 1.37 -2.07 6.30
CA THR A 686 0.32 -1.07 6.07
C THR A 686 0.73 -0.16 4.91
N ALA A 687 1.96 0.34 4.91
CA ALA A 687 2.47 1.25 3.89
C ALA A 687 2.43 0.65 2.47
N VAL A 688 2.70 -0.65 2.30
CA VAL A 688 2.66 -1.31 0.98
C VAL A 688 1.24 -1.68 0.52
N CYS A 689 0.22 -1.51 1.37
CA CYS A 689 -1.13 -1.98 1.06
C CYS A 689 -1.82 -1.11 0.00
N HIS A 690 -1.96 -1.65 -1.22
CA HIS A 690 -2.70 -0.99 -2.32
C HIS A 690 -4.16 -0.66 -2.01
N GLN A 691 -4.76 -1.33 -1.03
CA GLN A 691 -6.16 -1.12 -0.65
C GLN A 691 -6.30 -0.20 0.55
N GLY A 692 -5.18 0.28 1.11
CA GLY A 692 -5.16 1.16 2.28
C GLY A 692 -5.56 0.49 3.58
N VAL A 693 -5.59 -0.85 3.63
CA VAL A 693 -5.86 -1.62 4.85
C VAL A 693 -4.71 -1.43 5.84
N ASP A 694 -5.05 -1.13 7.09
CA ASP A 694 -4.08 -1.03 8.19
C ASP A 694 -3.70 -2.42 8.73
N VAL A 695 -2.93 -3.15 7.93
CA VAL A 695 -2.50 -4.53 8.21
C VAL A 695 -1.74 -4.63 9.54
N MET A 696 -0.93 -3.63 9.87
CA MET A 696 -0.15 -3.58 11.10
C MET A 696 -1.05 -3.63 12.34
N ALA A 697 -2.16 -2.90 12.36
CA ALA A 697 -3.06 -2.90 13.51
C ALA A 697 -3.72 -4.26 13.76
N PHE A 698 -4.05 -5.02 12.71
CA PHE A 698 -4.51 -6.41 12.85
C PHE A 698 -3.39 -7.31 13.37
N ALA A 699 -2.17 -7.16 12.83
CA ALA A 699 -1.02 -7.97 13.23
C ALA A 699 -0.63 -7.76 14.71
N GLN A 700 -0.64 -6.51 15.18
CA GLN A 700 -0.39 -6.15 16.59
C GLN A 700 -1.44 -6.77 17.53
N ARG A 701 -2.69 -6.88 17.08
CA ARG A 701 -3.77 -7.52 17.83
C ARG A 701 -3.70 -9.05 17.80
N GLY A 702 -2.95 -9.63 16.87
CA GLY A 702 -2.96 -11.08 16.64
C GLY A 702 -4.28 -11.60 16.06
N ILE A 703 -5.09 -10.71 15.47
CA ILE A 703 -6.38 -11.08 14.86
C ILE A 703 -6.23 -11.18 13.34
N PRO A 704 -7.04 -12.02 12.66
CA PRO A 704 -7.04 -12.08 11.21
C PRO A 704 -7.42 -10.74 10.56
N VAL A 705 -6.88 -10.45 9.38
CA VAL A 705 -7.24 -9.25 8.61
C VAL A 705 -8.64 -9.44 8.02
N GLU A 706 -9.64 -8.89 8.70
CA GLU A 706 -11.05 -8.99 8.32
C GLU A 706 -11.56 -7.88 7.40
N ASP A 707 -10.75 -6.85 7.15
CA ASP A 707 -11.13 -5.75 6.28
C ASP A 707 -11.52 -6.28 4.88
N PRO A 708 -12.78 -6.06 4.43
CA PRO A 708 -13.28 -6.59 3.17
C PRO A 708 -12.57 -6.00 1.94
N GLN A 709 -11.81 -4.91 2.10
CA GLN A 709 -11.03 -4.33 1.01
C GLN A 709 -9.84 -5.20 0.59
N CYS A 710 -9.37 -6.13 1.44
CA CYS A 710 -8.22 -6.97 1.15
C CYS A 710 -8.41 -7.80 -0.14
N VAL A 711 -7.48 -7.66 -1.09
CA VAL A 711 -7.50 -8.37 -2.40
C VAL A 711 -6.47 -9.47 -2.53
N ARG A 712 -5.84 -9.91 -1.43
CA ARG A 712 -4.85 -10.99 -1.43
C ARG A 712 -3.72 -10.78 -2.47
N CYS A 713 -3.07 -9.61 -2.46
CA CYS A 713 -2.00 -9.30 -3.42
C CYS A 713 -0.58 -9.73 -2.96
N SER A 714 -0.47 -10.40 -1.81
CA SER A 714 0.76 -10.85 -1.11
C SER A 714 1.82 -9.80 -0.75
N ALA A 715 1.73 -8.55 -1.20
CA ALA A 715 2.79 -7.57 -0.98
C ALA A 715 3.10 -7.26 0.50
N CYS A 716 2.09 -7.29 1.37
CA CYS A 716 2.28 -7.11 2.82
C CYS A 716 3.01 -8.29 3.48
N ILE A 717 2.84 -9.51 2.96
CA ILE A 717 3.56 -10.71 3.41
C ILE A 717 5.00 -10.66 2.91
N GLU A 718 5.20 -10.30 1.64
CA GLU A 718 6.51 -10.26 1.00
C GLU A 718 7.44 -9.19 1.59
N GLU A 719 6.92 -8.00 1.91
CA GLU A 719 7.71 -6.91 2.50
C GLU A 719 7.84 -6.97 4.03
N CYS A 720 7.26 -7.99 4.69
CA CYS A 720 7.36 -8.12 6.14
C CYS A 720 8.78 -8.56 6.55
N PRO A 721 9.57 -7.72 7.25
CA PRO A 721 10.97 -8.03 7.56
C PRO A 721 11.12 -9.20 8.55
N THR A 722 10.09 -9.46 9.37
CA THR A 722 10.10 -10.54 10.38
C THR A 722 9.25 -11.75 9.98
N THR A 723 8.73 -11.80 8.74
CA THR A 723 7.92 -12.91 8.19
C THR A 723 6.72 -13.35 9.07
N VAL A 724 6.09 -12.37 9.72
CA VAL A 724 4.94 -12.55 10.65
C VAL A 724 3.66 -12.96 9.95
N LEU A 725 3.45 -12.44 8.73
CA LEU A 725 2.18 -12.52 8.02
C LEU A 725 2.13 -13.74 7.12
N ARG A 726 1.02 -14.47 7.13
CA ARG A 726 0.75 -15.61 6.25
C ARG A 726 -0.69 -15.61 5.77
N PHE A 727 -0.96 -16.30 4.67
CA PHE A 727 -2.33 -16.57 4.25
C PHE A 727 -2.85 -17.85 4.92
N GLY A 728 -4.12 -17.85 5.32
CA GLY A 728 -4.75 -19.02 5.91
C GLY A 728 -6.27 -18.95 5.94
N GLU A 729 -6.89 -20.10 6.16
CA GLU A 729 -8.31 -20.26 6.47
C GLU A 729 -8.52 -20.18 7.99
N VAL A 730 -9.52 -19.41 8.40
CA VAL A 730 -9.91 -19.24 9.79
C VAL A 730 -11.32 -19.79 10.04
N ASP A 731 -11.57 -20.26 11.26
CA ASP A 731 -12.91 -20.66 11.71
C ASP A 731 -13.77 -19.45 12.10
N ALA A 732 -14.96 -19.70 12.65
CA ALA A 732 -15.87 -18.65 13.10
C ALA A 732 -15.32 -17.85 14.29
N ASP A 733 -14.42 -18.45 15.08
CA ASP A 733 -13.79 -17.84 16.25
C ASP A 733 -12.47 -17.13 15.88
N GLY A 734 -12.10 -17.11 14.60
CA GLY A 734 -10.90 -16.47 14.08
C GLY A 734 -9.61 -17.29 14.27
N ARG A 735 -9.70 -18.56 14.68
CA ARG A 735 -8.55 -19.45 14.84
C ARG A 735 -8.12 -20.02 13.49
N VAL A 736 -6.82 -20.21 13.32
CA VAL A 736 -6.24 -20.70 12.07
C VAL A 736 -6.51 -22.20 11.91
N VAL A 737 -7.27 -22.57 10.88
CA VAL A 737 -7.58 -23.97 10.54
C VAL A 737 -6.51 -24.54 9.62
N ARG A 738 -6.12 -23.78 8.58
CA ARG A 738 -5.19 -24.24 7.55
C ARG A 738 -4.42 -23.08 6.96
N LEU A 739 -3.10 -23.22 6.84
CA LEU A 739 -2.27 -22.26 6.10
C LEU A 739 -2.31 -22.55 4.59
N ASP A 740 -2.19 -21.49 3.79
CA ASP A 740 -2.10 -21.62 2.33
C ASP A 740 -0.80 -22.32 1.93
N SER A 741 -0.86 -23.22 0.95
CA SER A 741 0.29 -23.94 0.43
C SER A 741 1.16 -23.09 -0.50
N LEU A 742 0.61 -22.02 -1.09
CA LEU A 742 1.34 -21.18 -2.02
C LEU A 742 2.23 -20.17 -1.28
N GLN A 743 3.55 -20.39 -1.33
CA GLN A 743 4.52 -19.54 -0.64
C GLN A 743 4.52 -18.11 -1.17
N ALA A 744 4.21 -17.17 -0.27
CA ALA A 744 4.18 -15.74 -0.51
C ALA A 744 5.32 -14.97 0.20
N ILE A 745 6.11 -15.66 1.02
CA ILE A 745 7.25 -15.10 1.75
C ILE A 745 8.41 -14.90 0.78
N SER A 746 9.10 -13.76 0.88
CA SER A 746 10.27 -13.48 0.05
C SER A 746 11.48 -14.28 0.54
N THR A 747 12.21 -14.90 -0.38
CA THR A 747 13.52 -15.48 -0.08
C THR A 747 14.61 -14.41 0.11
N ARG A 748 14.35 -13.13 -0.22
CA ARG A 748 15.32 -12.03 0.03
C ARG A 748 15.44 -11.61 1.50
N THR A 749 14.51 -12.06 2.33
CA THR A 749 14.56 -11.93 3.79
C THR A 749 15.29 -13.09 4.47
N GLN A 750 15.70 -14.10 3.69
CA GLN A 750 16.58 -15.19 4.12
C GLN A 750 18.01 -14.87 3.70
#